data_AF-A0ABD0YEQ1-F1
#
_entry.id   AF-A0ABD0YEQ1-F1
#
_cell.length_a   1.000
_cell.length_b   1.000
_cell.length_c   1.000
_cell.angle_alpha   90.00
_cell.angle_beta   90.00
_cell.angle_gamma   90.00
#
_symmetry.space_group_name_H-M   'P 1'
#
loop_
_entity.id
_entity.type
_entity.pdbx_description
1 polymer ?
#
loop_
_entity_poly.entity_id
_entity_poly.type
_entity_poly.pdbx_seq_one_letter_code
_entity_poly.pdbx_strand_id
1 'polypeptide(L)'
;MHFFLFQILKYCDHLHGKWYFSEVRAIFSRRYLLHNVAIEIFLASRTSIMFAFPDQATVKRVIKVLPRVGVGIKYGITQTRRASMLSPRQLMRNSNMTIKWQRREISNFEYLMFLNTIAGRTYNDLNQYPVFPWVLTNYEAKELDLSLPANYRDLSKPIGALNPSRKAYFEERYNSWEHDSIPPFHYGTHYSTAAFVLNWMIRVEPFTTMFLALQGGKFDHPNRLFSSIALSWKNCQRDTSDVKELIPELFFLPEMLVNSNNYSLGQQDDGTSVGNVELPPWAATPEEFIRINRMALESEFVSCQLHQWIDLIFGYKQRGPEAVRASNVFYYLTYEGSVDMDSITDPMMREAIENQIRNFGQTPSQLLMEPHPPRSSAMHMSPMMFTSVPDDICMTMKFPSNSAICHISANTYPQLPLPSVVTVTANHQFAINRWNSGYVANVQPPSYAETPQNQNTNLPLSMDPVLLQTGNNSNTMRRHLGDNFSQKLKVRSNCFVTTVDSRFLIACGFWDNSFRVFSTETAKIVQIVFGHYGVVTCLSRSECNITSDCYIASGSEDCTVLLWHWNARSQTIVGEADIPTPRATLTGHEQPVTAVVISAELGLVVSASHGGPVLVHTTFGDLLRCLEAPPGFISPETIAMAREGIIVVNYEKGYIAAFTSNGKRLRHESHSDNLQCLLLSRDGEYLMTGGDKGIVEIWRTFNLALLYAFPACDSSIRSLALSHDQKFLLAGLATGSIVMFHIDFNRWHHEFQQRY
;
A
#
# COMPACT_ATOMS: atom_id res chain seq x y z
N MET A 1 -34.14 -17.95 -11.26
CA MET A 1 -33.20 -17.04 -11.96
C MET A 1 -33.51 -15.56 -11.75
N HIS A 2 -34.72 -15.06 -12.05
CA HIS A 2 -35.03 -13.62 -11.97
C HIS A 2 -34.81 -12.95 -10.59
N PHE A 3 -35.14 -13.63 -9.48
CA PHE A 3 -34.98 -13.05 -8.13
C PHE A 3 -33.51 -12.73 -7.78
N PHE A 4 -32.58 -13.63 -8.11
CA PHE A 4 -31.15 -13.45 -7.82
C PHE A 4 -30.48 -12.41 -8.72
N LEU A 5 -30.99 -12.22 -9.95
CA LEU A 5 -30.50 -11.19 -10.85
C LEU A 5 -30.77 -9.78 -10.28
N PHE A 6 -31.95 -9.57 -9.68
CA PHE A 6 -32.24 -8.32 -8.95
C PHE A 6 -31.35 -8.11 -7.74
N GLN A 7 -30.91 -9.17 -7.08
CA GLN A 7 -30.04 -9.08 -5.91
C GLN A 7 -28.60 -8.74 -6.31
N ILE A 8 -28.11 -9.24 -7.45
CA ILE A 8 -26.82 -8.82 -8.02
C ILE A 8 -26.84 -7.35 -8.42
N LEU A 9 -27.95 -6.89 -9.03
CA LEU A 9 -28.07 -5.48 -9.45
C LEU A 9 -27.95 -4.50 -8.28
N LYS A 10 -28.23 -4.91 -7.03
CA LYS A 10 -28.00 -4.06 -5.85
C LYS A 10 -26.53 -3.74 -5.61
N TYR A 11 -25.63 -4.63 -6.04
CA TYR A 11 -24.18 -4.44 -5.93
C TYR A 11 -23.57 -3.85 -7.20
N CYS A 12 -24.37 -3.62 -8.25
CA CYS A 12 -23.92 -2.89 -9.42
C CYS A 12 -23.88 -1.40 -9.10
N ASP A 13 -22.71 -0.95 -8.68
CA ASP A 13 -22.48 0.47 -8.50
C ASP A 13 -22.61 1.20 -9.85
N HIS A 14 -23.16 2.42 -9.81
CA HIS A 14 -23.16 3.36 -10.93
C HIS A 14 -24.00 3.02 -12.18
N LEU A 15 -25.08 2.25 -12.06
CA LEU A 15 -26.08 2.08 -13.14
C LEU A 15 -26.55 3.44 -13.73
N HIS A 16 -26.66 4.45 -12.87
CA HIS A 16 -26.91 5.84 -13.25
C HIS A 16 -25.77 6.75 -12.76
N GLY A 17 -24.53 6.33 -13.01
CA GLY A 17 -23.32 7.04 -12.57
C GLY A 17 -23.13 8.38 -13.25
N LYS A 18 -22.64 9.35 -12.48
CA LYS A 18 -22.12 10.64 -12.97
C LYS A 18 -20.73 10.84 -12.40
N TRP A 19 -19.76 11.10 -13.28
CA TRP A 19 -18.36 11.30 -12.89
C TRP A 19 -17.83 12.61 -13.44
N TYR A 20 -17.21 13.40 -12.56
CA TYR A 20 -16.63 14.67 -12.93
C TYR A 20 -15.26 14.47 -13.57
N PHE A 21 -14.98 15.24 -14.63
CA PHE A 21 -13.70 15.17 -15.33
C PHE A 21 -12.50 15.53 -14.44
N SER A 22 -12.71 16.35 -13.41
CA SER A 22 -11.69 16.70 -12.40
C SER A 22 -11.25 15.50 -11.56
N GLU A 23 -12.07 14.46 -11.45
CA GLU A 23 -11.81 13.27 -10.63
C GLU A 23 -11.10 12.17 -11.42
N VAL A 24 -11.09 12.23 -12.75
CA VAL A 24 -10.44 11.24 -13.60
C VAL A 24 -8.92 11.32 -13.44
N ARG A 25 -8.28 10.21 -13.09
CA ARG A 25 -6.82 10.13 -12.84
C ARG A 25 -6.05 9.29 -13.85
N ALA A 26 -6.68 8.24 -14.41
CA ALA A 26 -6.09 7.43 -15.47
C ALA A 26 -7.17 6.84 -16.37
N ILE A 27 -6.85 6.63 -17.64
CA ILE A 27 -7.72 6.01 -18.64
C ILE A 27 -6.89 4.99 -19.42
N PHE A 28 -7.38 3.75 -19.46
CA PHE A 28 -6.76 2.65 -20.16
C PHE A 28 -7.66 2.10 -21.26
N SER A 29 -7.09 1.77 -22.41
CA SER A 29 -7.71 0.84 -23.36
C SER A 29 -7.74 -0.56 -22.73
N ARG A 30 -8.86 -1.24 -22.87
CA ARG A 30 -9.10 -2.60 -22.36
C ARG A 30 -9.66 -3.50 -23.43
N ARG A 31 -9.56 -4.78 -23.16
CA ARG A 31 -10.19 -5.82 -23.94
C ARG A 31 -11.49 -6.26 -23.26
N TYR A 32 -12.44 -6.71 -24.06
CA TYR A 32 -13.63 -7.40 -23.60
C TYR A 32 -13.87 -8.57 -24.55
N LEU A 33 -13.99 -9.79 -24.00
CA LEU A 33 -14.03 -11.03 -24.78
C LEU A 33 -12.87 -11.12 -25.80
N LEU A 34 -11.66 -10.76 -25.37
CA LEU A 34 -10.44 -10.69 -26.20
C LEU A 34 -10.43 -9.64 -27.33
N HIS A 35 -11.47 -8.82 -27.48
CA HIS A 35 -11.51 -7.71 -28.45
C HIS A 35 -11.12 -6.38 -27.81
N ASN A 36 -10.30 -5.57 -28.48
CA ASN A 36 -9.87 -4.25 -27.99
C ASN A 36 -10.95 -3.17 -28.20
N VAL A 37 -12.08 -3.34 -27.53
CA VAL A 37 -13.29 -2.50 -27.65
C VAL A 37 -13.76 -1.91 -26.31
N ALA A 38 -12.94 -1.99 -25.27
CA ALA A 38 -13.30 -1.48 -23.95
C ALA A 38 -12.36 -0.36 -23.47
N ILE A 39 -12.83 0.43 -22.51
CA ILE A 39 -12.02 1.38 -21.75
C ILE A 39 -12.25 1.16 -20.26
N GLU A 40 -11.23 1.46 -19.46
CA GLU A 40 -11.35 1.55 -18.01
C GLU A 40 -10.86 2.91 -17.52
N ILE A 41 -11.67 3.55 -16.68
CA ILE A 41 -11.45 4.89 -16.14
C ILE A 41 -11.23 4.76 -14.64
N PHE A 42 -10.09 5.26 -14.15
CA PHE A 42 -9.74 5.29 -12.73
C PHE A 42 -9.95 6.69 -12.17
N LEU A 43 -10.64 6.76 -11.04
CA LEU A 43 -11.02 8.00 -10.38
C LEU A 43 -10.12 8.33 -9.18
N ALA A 44 -10.24 9.54 -8.66
CA ALA A 44 -9.52 10.01 -7.48
C ALA A 44 -9.89 9.23 -6.22
N SER A 45 -11.12 8.71 -6.16
CA SER A 45 -11.64 7.79 -5.15
C SER A 45 -10.98 6.40 -5.16
N ARG A 46 -10.07 6.13 -6.11
CA ARG A 46 -9.50 4.80 -6.41
C ARG A 46 -10.49 3.76 -6.94
N THR A 47 -11.76 4.14 -7.16
CA THR A 47 -12.70 3.29 -7.89
C THR A 47 -12.36 3.32 -9.38
N SER A 48 -12.64 2.21 -10.08
CA SER A 48 -12.51 2.12 -11.53
C SER A 48 -13.83 1.68 -12.16
N ILE A 49 -14.13 2.22 -13.34
CA ILE A 49 -15.32 1.86 -14.12
C ILE A 49 -14.86 1.41 -15.50
N MET A 50 -15.41 0.27 -15.95
CA MET A 50 -15.15 -0.29 -17.25
C MET A 50 -16.37 -0.15 -18.17
N PHE A 51 -16.14 0.29 -19.41
CA PHE A 51 -17.15 0.33 -20.46
C PHE A 51 -16.69 -0.49 -21.65
N ALA A 52 -17.55 -1.35 -22.17
CA ALA A 52 -17.38 -2.03 -23.45
C ALA A 52 -18.19 -1.30 -24.54
N PHE A 53 -17.61 -1.16 -25.73
CA PHE A 53 -18.22 -0.51 -26.88
C PHE A 53 -18.38 -1.50 -28.04
N PRO A 54 -19.18 -1.17 -29.07
CA PRO A 54 -19.34 -2.02 -30.24
C PRO A 54 -18.06 -2.19 -31.06
N ASP A 55 -17.22 -1.15 -31.14
CA ASP A 55 -16.08 -1.10 -32.06
C ASP A 55 -14.92 -0.24 -31.54
N GLN A 56 -13.72 -0.51 -32.05
CA GLN A 56 -12.51 0.22 -31.66
C GLN A 56 -12.51 1.69 -32.11
N ALA A 57 -13.25 2.06 -33.17
CA ALA A 57 -13.31 3.45 -33.60
C ALA A 57 -14.12 4.28 -32.59
N THR A 58 -15.18 3.72 -31.99
CA THR A 58 -15.89 4.33 -30.86
C THR A 58 -14.99 4.57 -29.66
N VAL A 59 -14.17 3.59 -29.27
CA VAL A 59 -13.17 3.77 -28.18
C VAL A 59 -12.27 4.97 -28.45
N LYS A 60 -11.74 5.10 -29.67
CA LYS A 60 -10.88 6.23 -30.06
C LYS A 60 -11.62 7.58 -29.99
N ARG A 61 -12.91 7.62 -30.40
CA ARG A 61 -13.74 8.83 -30.29
C ARG A 61 -13.96 9.23 -28.83
N VAL A 62 -14.28 8.28 -27.95
CA VAL A 62 -14.51 8.54 -26.52
C VAL A 62 -13.24 9.07 -25.85
N ILE A 63 -12.09 8.43 -26.06
CA ILE A 63 -10.80 8.88 -25.50
C ILE A 63 -10.43 10.30 -25.98
N LYS A 64 -10.82 10.69 -27.19
CA LYS A 64 -10.56 12.03 -27.72
C LYS A 64 -11.28 13.12 -26.93
N VAL A 65 -12.46 12.84 -26.39
CA VAL A 65 -13.30 13.76 -25.61
C VAL A 65 -12.86 13.80 -24.14
N LEU A 66 -12.37 12.67 -23.60
CA LEU A 66 -11.97 12.57 -22.20
C LEU A 66 -10.75 13.46 -21.83
N PRO A 67 -10.56 13.73 -20.52
CA PRO A 67 -9.41 14.48 -20.00
C PRO A 67 -8.06 13.88 -20.43
N ARG A 68 -7.04 14.75 -20.57
CA ARG A 68 -5.69 14.36 -21.01
C ARG A 68 -4.85 13.77 -19.87
N VAL A 69 -5.34 12.72 -19.22
CA VAL A 69 -4.66 12.12 -18.05
C VAL A 69 -3.73 10.96 -18.41
N GLY A 70 -3.88 10.41 -19.62
CA GLY A 70 -3.12 9.23 -20.06
C GLY A 70 -3.39 8.02 -19.16
N VAL A 71 -2.35 7.24 -18.88
CA VAL A 71 -2.39 6.09 -17.96
C VAL A 71 -2.05 6.48 -16.50
N GLY A 72 -2.15 7.77 -16.17
CA GLY A 72 -1.82 8.30 -14.84
C GLY A 72 -0.32 8.54 -14.64
N ILE A 73 0.04 9.12 -13.49
CA ILE A 73 1.41 9.52 -13.14
C ILE A 73 2.28 8.39 -12.60
N LYS A 74 1.67 7.29 -12.11
CA LYS A 74 2.38 6.24 -11.35
C LYS A 74 3.45 5.52 -12.19
N TYR A 75 3.18 5.32 -13.48
CA TYR A 75 4.01 4.46 -14.35
C TYR A 75 5.15 5.17 -15.08
N GLY A 76 5.36 6.47 -14.81
CA GLY A 76 6.42 7.26 -15.46
C GLY A 76 6.19 7.55 -16.95
N ILE A 77 4.97 7.32 -17.45
CA ILE A 77 4.59 7.60 -18.84
C ILE A 77 3.99 9.01 -18.92
N THR A 78 4.29 9.73 -20.00
CA THR A 78 3.76 11.08 -20.24
C THR A 78 2.24 11.07 -20.38
N GLN A 79 1.57 11.98 -19.65
CA GLN A 79 0.11 12.07 -19.60
C GLN A 79 -0.45 12.65 -20.91
N THR A 80 -0.66 11.77 -21.89
CA THR A 80 -1.22 12.13 -23.19
C THR A 80 -2.39 11.22 -23.54
N ARG A 81 -3.34 11.69 -24.35
CA ARG A 81 -4.43 10.83 -24.87
C ARG A 81 -3.90 9.65 -25.69
N ARG A 82 -2.74 9.84 -26.34
CA ARG A 82 -2.06 8.77 -27.06
C ARG A 82 -1.60 7.67 -26.10
N ALA A 83 -1.13 8.03 -24.90
CA ALA A 83 -0.72 7.05 -23.88
C ALA A 83 -1.86 6.10 -23.50
N SER A 84 -3.10 6.59 -23.40
CA SER A 84 -4.28 5.75 -23.12
C SER A 84 -4.61 4.74 -24.22
N MET A 85 -4.13 4.95 -25.45
CA MET A 85 -4.35 4.08 -26.61
C MET A 85 -3.14 3.21 -26.96
N LEU A 86 -2.07 3.26 -26.17
CA LEU A 86 -0.89 2.44 -26.40
C LEU A 86 -1.22 0.95 -26.20
N SER A 87 -0.60 0.09 -27.01
CA SER A 87 -0.70 -1.34 -26.78
C SER A 87 0.00 -1.74 -25.47
N PRO A 88 -0.39 -2.85 -24.83
CA PRO A 88 0.26 -3.36 -23.62
C PRO A 88 1.80 -3.45 -23.75
N ARG A 89 2.31 -3.87 -24.91
CA ARG A 89 3.76 -3.92 -25.21
C ARG A 89 4.41 -2.54 -25.22
N GLN A 90 3.73 -1.54 -25.80
CA GLN A 90 4.22 -0.16 -25.82
C GLN A 90 4.19 0.47 -24.43
N LEU A 91 3.17 0.15 -23.61
CA LEU A 91 3.10 0.58 -22.21
C LEU A 91 4.27 0.03 -21.40
N MET A 92 4.56 -1.27 -21.54
CA MET A 92 5.71 -1.92 -20.88
C MET A 92 7.02 -1.20 -21.24
N ARG A 93 7.29 -1.04 -22.55
CA ARG A 93 8.53 -0.43 -23.06
C ARG A 93 8.74 1.02 -22.63
N ASN A 94 7.66 1.79 -22.54
CA ASN A 94 7.73 3.22 -22.20
C ASN A 94 7.67 3.48 -20.68
N SER A 95 7.38 2.46 -19.87
CA SER A 95 7.29 2.60 -18.41
C SER A 95 8.68 2.53 -17.76
N ASN A 96 8.85 3.17 -16.61
CA ASN A 96 10.05 3.02 -15.78
C ASN A 96 9.89 2.01 -14.62
N MET A 97 8.76 1.28 -14.57
CA MET A 97 8.43 0.39 -13.46
C MET A 97 9.38 -0.80 -13.33
N THR A 98 9.82 -1.40 -14.43
CA THR A 98 10.79 -2.51 -14.39
C THR A 98 12.10 -2.08 -13.74
N ILE A 99 12.60 -0.89 -14.08
CA ILE A 99 13.83 -0.33 -13.50
C ILE A 99 13.63 -0.06 -12.00
N LYS A 100 12.47 0.52 -11.62
CA LYS A 100 12.13 0.74 -10.20
C LYS A 100 12.06 -0.57 -9.42
N TRP A 101 11.49 -1.62 -10.00
CA TRP A 101 11.40 -2.94 -9.39
C TRP A 101 12.77 -3.58 -9.22
N GLN A 102 13.64 -3.50 -10.23
CA GLN A 102 15.03 -3.95 -10.15
C GLN A 102 15.79 -3.21 -9.04
N ARG A 103 15.58 -1.89 -8.92
CA ARG A 103 16.16 -1.05 -7.86
C ARG A 103 15.47 -1.19 -6.49
N ARG A 104 14.46 -2.06 -6.36
CA ARG A 104 13.67 -2.26 -5.13
C ARG A 104 12.95 -1.01 -4.62
N GLU A 105 12.68 -0.05 -5.50
CA GLU A 105 11.83 1.11 -5.19
C GLU A 105 10.33 0.72 -5.12
N ILE A 106 9.97 -0.40 -5.77
CA ILE A 106 8.64 -1.03 -5.70
C ILE A 106 8.77 -2.51 -5.36
N SER A 107 7.76 -3.04 -4.68
CA SER A 107 7.73 -4.44 -4.21
C SER A 107 7.41 -5.42 -5.34
N ASN A 108 7.60 -6.73 -5.10
CA ASN A 108 7.16 -7.78 -6.03
C ASN A 108 5.65 -7.73 -6.23
N PHE A 109 4.89 -7.59 -5.14
CA PHE A 109 3.42 -7.44 -5.19
C PHE A 109 3.00 -6.25 -6.07
N GLU A 110 3.57 -5.07 -5.85
CA GLU A 110 3.24 -3.88 -6.64
C GLU A 110 3.59 -4.05 -8.13
N TYR A 111 4.71 -4.71 -8.40
CA TYR A 111 5.14 -4.98 -9.77
C TYR A 111 4.22 -5.98 -10.48
N LEU A 112 3.78 -7.03 -9.79
CA LEU A 112 2.78 -7.97 -10.31
C LEU A 112 1.44 -7.29 -10.57
N MET A 113 0.99 -6.40 -9.67
CA MET A 113 -0.21 -5.60 -9.90
C MET A 113 -0.06 -4.68 -11.11
N PHE A 114 1.12 -4.07 -11.30
CA PHE A 114 1.42 -3.28 -12.50
C PHE A 114 1.32 -4.12 -13.77
N LEU A 115 2.00 -5.27 -13.84
CA LEU A 115 1.99 -6.16 -15.00
C LEU A 115 0.57 -6.61 -15.36
N ASN A 116 -0.22 -7.02 -14.36
CA ASN A 116 -1.63 -7.35 -14.54
C ASN A 116 -2.41 -6.17 -15.14
N THR A 117 -2.25 -4.96 -14.58
CA THR A 117 -2.96 -3.75 -15.04
C THR A 117 -2.62 -3.39 -16.48
N ILE A 118 -1.34 -3.44 -16.88
CA ILE A 118 -0.94 -3.12 -18.26
C ILE A 118 -1.27 -4.24 -19.25
N ALA A 119 -1.35 -5.49 -18.79
CA ALA A 119 -1.85 -6.62 -19.57
C ALA A 119 -3.39 -6.59 -19.74
N GLY A 120 -4.06 -5.57 -19.21
CA GLY A 120 -5.50 -5.38 -19.34
C GLY A 120 -6.35 -6.19 -18.36
N ARG A 121 -5.75 -6.75 -17.30
CA ARG A 121 -6.48 -7.37 -16.20
C ARG A 121 -7.17 -6.32 -15.33
N THR A 122 -8.35 -6.64 -14.81
CA THR A 122 -9.18 -5.72 -14.03
C THR A 122 -10.06 -6.49 -13.03
N TYR A 123 -10.48 -5.81 -11.97
CA TYR A 123 -11.47 -6.30 -11.00
C TYR A 123 -12.91 -6.20 -11.54
N ASN A 124 -13.17 -5.37 -12.55
CA ASN A 124 -14.50 -5.17 -13.13
C ASN A 124 -14.96 -6.34 -14.03
N ASP A 125 -14.02 -7.11 -14.58
CA ASP A 125 -14.30 -8.32 -15.37
C ASP A 125 -13.62 -9.52 -14.71
N LEU A 126 -14.40 -10.35 -14.03
CA LEU A 126 -13.91 -11.53 -13.32
C LEU A 126 -13.23 -12.56 -14.23
N ASN A 127 -13.48 -12.52 -15.54
CA ASN A 127 -12.80 -13.40 -16.51
C ASN A 127 -11.40 -12.90 -16.88
N GLN A 128 -11.12 -11.63 -16.56
CA GLN A 128 -9.84 -10.97 -16.72
C GLN A 128 -9.27 -10.54 -15.37
N TYR A 129 -9.50 -11.35 -14.34
CA TYR A 129 -9.00 -11.08 -13.00
C TYR A 129 -7.46 -11.07 -12.96
N PRO A 130 -6.84 -10.25 -12.10
CA PRO A 130 -5.40 -10.31 -11.87
C PRO A 130 -4.93 -11.70 -11.42
N VAL A 131 -3.74 -12.09 -11.87
CA VAL A 131 -3.15 -13.42 -11.63
C VAL A 131 -1.85 -13.27 -10.86
N PHE A 132 -1.67 -14.10 -9.84
CA PHE A 132 -0.48 -14.19 -8.99
C PHE A 132 0.04 -15.62 -8.91
N PRO A 133 1.35 -15.85 -8.72
CA PRO A 133 1.90 -17.19 -8.60
C PRO A 133 1.54 -17.83 -7.26
N TRP A 134 1.37 -19.15 -7.25
CA TRP A 134 1.67 -19.92 -6.03
C TRP A 134 3.15 -19.74 -5.66
N VAL A 135 3.44 -19.38 -4.41
CA VAL A 135 4.81 -19.16 -3.93
C VAL A 135 5.28 -20.28 -3.03
N LEU A 136 4.46 -20.68 -2.04
CA LEU A 136 4.80 -21.72 -1.08
C LEU A 136 4.32 -23.10 -1.56
N THR A 137 5.00 -24.15 -1.10
CA THR A 137 4.65 -25.55 -1.40
C THR A 137 4.27 -26.34 -0.15
N ASN A 138 4.71 -25.89 1.02
CA ASN A 138 4.54 -26.58 2.30
C ASN A 138 3.39 -25.98 3.12
N TYR A 139 2.28 -26.72 3.17
CA TYR A 139 1.07 -26.35 3.89
C TYR A 139 0.71 -27.36 5.00
N GLU A 140 1.64 -28.26 5.36
CA GLU A 140 1.40 -29.34 6.34
C GLU A 140 2.30 -29.24 7.58
N ALA A 141 3.47 -28.61 7.46
CA ALA A 141 4.39 -28.48 8.59
C ALA A 141 3.84 -27.56 9.70
N LYS A 142 4.27 -27.81 10.95
CA LYS A 142 3.94 -26.99 12.13
C LYS A 142 4.62 -25.63 12.13
N GLU A 143 5.81 -25.56 11.57
CA GLU A 143 6.59 -24.32 11.44
C GLU A 143 7.05 -24.19 9.99
N LEU A 144 7.08 -22.95 9.50
CA LEU A 144 7.52 -22.63 8.14
C LEU A 144 8.77 -21.77 8.20
N ASP A 145 9.89 -22.34 7.79
CA ASP A 145 11.13 -21.61 7.61
C ASP A 145 11.21 -21.04 6.19
N LEU A 146 11.15 -19.72 6.09
CA LEU A 146 11.26 -18.98 4.82
C LEU A 146 12.69 -18.91 4.27
N SER A 147 13.70 -19.38 5.02
CA SER A 147 15.08 -19.50 4.55
C SER A 147 15.33 -20.78 3.74
N LEU A 148 14.44 -21.78 3.84
CA LEU A 148 14.60 -23.06 3.15
C LEU A 148 14.07 -23.01 1.71
N PRO A 149 14.91 -23.25 0.68
CA PRO A 149 14.47 -23.25 -0.72
C PRO A 149 13.39 -24.30 -1.03
N ALA A 150 13.36 -25.40 -0.29
CA ALA A 150 12.40 -26.49 -0.48
C ALA A 150 10.94 -26.09 -0.23
N ASN A 151 10.71 -25.04 0.56
CA ASN A 151 9.37 -24.52 0.85
C ASN A 151 8.82 -23.63 -0.28
N TYR A 152 9.63 -23.30 -1.29
CA TYR A 152 9.25 -22.45 -2.40
C TYR A 152 8.95 -23.26 -3.66
N ARG A 153 7.99 -22.76 -4.43
CA ARG A 153 7.67 -23.29 -5.75
C ARG A 153 8.75 -22.89 -6.74
N ASP A 154 9.08 -23.79 -7.65
CA ASP A 154 9.80 -23.45 -8.87
C ASP A 154 8.96 -22.52 -9.77
N LEU A 155 9.30 -21.23 -9.75
CA LEU A 155 8.63 -20.17 -10.52
C LEU A 155 8.94 -20.24 -12.02
N SER A 156 9.93 -21.04 -12.43
CA SER A 156 10.29 -21.21 -13.85
C SER A 156 9.31 -22.10 -14.63
N LYS A 157 8.45 -22.82 -13.91
CA LYS A 157 7.54 -23.84 -14.44
C LYS A 157 6.07 -23.48 -14.19
N PRO A 158 5.16 -23.75 -15.15
CA PRO A 158 3.72 -23.66 -14.91
C PRO A 158 3.25 -24.75 -13.94
N ILE A 159 2.06 -24.58 -13.34
CA ILE A 159 1.49 -25.52 -12.35
C ILE A 159 1.52 -26.96 -12.87
N GLY A 160 1.05 -27.17 -14.10
CA GLY A 160 0.97 -28.49 -14.71
C GLY A 160 2.32 -29.22 -14.84
N ALA A 161 3.42 -28.48 -14.90
CA ALA A 161 4.78 -29.01 -15.07
C ALA A 161 5.56 -29.22 -13.76
N LEU A 162 4.98 -28.86 -12.60
CA LEU A 162 5.64 -29.03 -11.29
C LEU A 162 5.81 -30.51 -10.91
N ASN A 163 4.78 -31.32 -11.15
CA ASN A 163 4.82 -32.77 -10.93
C ASN A 163 5.34 -33.47 -12.21
N PRO A 164 6.48 -34.18 -12.17
CA PRO A 164 7.07 -34.81 -13.34
C PRO A 164 6.15 -35.82 -14.04
N SER A 165 5.41 -36.63 -13.29
CA SER A 165 4.50 -37.63 -13.87
C SER A 165 3.35 -36.97 -14.62
N ARG A 166 2.83 -35.87 -14.07
CA ARG A 166 1.76 -35.11 -14.70
C ARG A 166 2.26 -34.31 -15.91
N LYS A 167 3.49 -33.80 -15.84
CA LYS A 167 4.15 -33.17 -16.97
C LYS A 167 4.22 -34.11 -18.18
N ALA A 168 4.65 -35.35 -17.97
CA ALA A 168 4.72 -36.37 -19.02
C ALA A 168 3.34 -36.63 -19.67
N TYR A 169 2.27 -36.71 -18.87
CA TYR A 169 0.90 -36.84 -19.38
C TYR A 169 0.50 -35.68 -20.30
N PHE A 170 0.81 -34.44 -19.92
CA PHE A 170 0.49 -33.27 -20.74
C PHE A 170 1.34 -33.18 -22.01
N GLU A 171 2.61 -33.58 -21.94
CA GLU A 171 3.49 -33.67 -23.12
C GLU A 171 2.99 -34.76 -24.09
N GLU A 172 2.57 -35.92 -23.58
CA GLU A 172 1.97 -36.99 -24.38
C GLU A 172 0.67 -36.52 -25.05
N ARG A 173 -0.21 -35.84 -24.30
CA ARG A 173 -1.43 -35.26 -24.85
C ARG A 173 -1.14 -34.29 -25.99
N TYR A 174 -0.13 -33.43 -25.82
CA TYR A 174 0.25 -32.45 -26.84
C TYR A 174 0.81 -33.13 -28.09
N ASN A 175 1.67 -34.13 -27.91
CA ASN A 175 2.35 -34.82 -29.01
C ASN A 175 1.44 -35.79 -29.78
N SER A 176 0.45 -36.39 -29.12
CA SER A 176 -0.53 -37.30 -29.73
C SER A 176 -1.78 -36.61 -30.27
N TRP A 177 -1.82 -35.28 -30.25
CA TRP A 177 -2.99 -34.51 -30.64
C TRP A 177 -3.16 -34.46 -32.16
N GLU A 178 -4.12 -35.24 -32.67
CA GLU A 178 -4.51 -35.26 -34.09
C GLU A 178 -5.93 -34.71 -34.23
N HIS A 179 -6.06 -33.42 -34.57
CA HIS A 179 -7.35 -32.80 -34.84
C HIS A 179 -7.19 -31.71 -35.92
N ASP A 180 -8.02 -31.78 -36.98
CA ASP A 180 -7.84 -30.92 -38.17
C ASP A 180 -8.05 -29.42 -37.91
N SER A 181 -8.97 -29.08 -36.99
CA SER A 181 -9.35 -27.70 -36.70
C SER A 181 -8.84 -27.13 -35.38
N ILE A 182 -8.37 -27.98 -34.46
CA ILE A 182 -8.01 -27.56 -33.09
C ILE A 182 -6.51 -27.76 -32.91
N PRO A 183 -5.72 -26.69 -32.72
CA PRO A 183 -4.28 -26.81 -32.47
C PRO A 183 -3.97 -27.64 -31.20
N PRO A 184 -2.80 -28.29 -31.13
CA PRO A 184 -2.38 -29.04 -29.95
C PRO A 184 -2.21 -28.11 -28.74
N PHE A 185 -2.58 -28.61 -27.56
CA PHE A 185 -2.47 -27.89 -26.29
C PHE A 185 -2.17 -28.83 -25.13
N HIS A 186 -1.51 -28.31 -24.10
CA HIS A 186 -1.24 -29.04 -22.86
C HIS A 186 -2.47 -29.00 -21.95
N TYR A 187 -3.08 -27.82 -21.78
CA TYR A 187 -4.13 -27.59 -20.79
C TYR A 187 -5.46 -27.18 -21.45
N GLY A 188 -6.51 -27.97 -21.20
CA GLY A 188 -7.89 -27.62 -21.57
C GLY A 188 -8.58 -26.69 -20.59
N THR A 189 -8.02 -26.54 -19.39
CA THR A 189 -8.45 -25.59 -18.36
C THR A 189 -7.43 -24.46 -18.24
N HIS A 190 -7.92 -23.27 -17.90
CA HIS A 190 -7.09 -22.08 -17.76
C HIS A 190 -6.76 -21.82 -16.29
N TYR A 191 -5.64 -21.15 -16.00
CA TYR A 191 -5.21 -20.86 -14.63
C TYR A 191 -6.00 -19.73 -13.94
N SER A 192 -6.83 -18.99 -14.69
CA SER A 192 -7.61 -17.85 -14.22
C SER A 192 -8.96 -17.82 -14.92
N THR A 193 -10.03 -17.92 -14.12
CA THR A 193 -11.43 -17.99 -14.58
C THR A 193 -12.32 -17.35 -13.52
N ALA A 194 -13.44 -16.73 -13.91
CA ALA A 194 -14.38 -16.13 -12.96
C ALA A 194 -14.89 -17.13 -11.90
N ALA A 195 -15.13 -18.38 -12.30
CA ALA A 195 -15.53 -19.44 -11.37
C ALA A 195 -14.51 -19.67 -10.25
N PHE A 196 -13.20 -19.58 -10.54
CA PHE A 196 -12.16 -19.71 -9.52
C PHE A 196 -12.13 -18.51 -8.59
N VAL A 197 -12.26 -17.30 -9.12
CA VAL A 197 -12.33 -16.07 -8.31
C VAL A 197 -13.52 -16.13 -7.35
N LEU A 198 -14.69 -16.50 -7.85
CA LEU A 198 -15.89 -16.64 -7.02
C LEU A 198 -15.75 -17.74 -5.96
N ASN A 199 -15.09 -18.86 -6.29
CA ASN A 199 -14.83 -19.93 -5.32
C ASN A 199 -13.82 -19.49 -4.23
N TRP A 200 -12.75 -18.78 -4.62
CA TRP A 200 -11.79 -18.22 -3.66
C TRP A 200 -12.46 -17.21 -2.72
N MET A 201 -13.34 -16.36 -3.26
CA MET A 201 -13.97 -15.24 -2.54
C MET A 201 -15.36 -15.56 -1.99
N ILE A 202 -15.76 -16.85 -1.92
CA ILE A 202 -17.13 -17.27 -1.58
C ILE A 202 -17.62 -16.76 -0.21
N ARG A 203 -16.70 -16.38 0.69
CA ARG A 203 -17.00 -15.89 2.05
C ARG A 203 -17.17 -14.37 2.14
N VAL A 204 -16.98 -13.64 1.04
CA VAL A 204 -17.00 -12.18 0.99
C VAL A 204 -18.08 -11.70 0.02
N GLU A 205 -18.96 -10.80 0.45
CA GLU A 205 -19.89 -10.12 -0.46
C GLU A 205 -19.15 -9.07 -1.29
N PRO A 206 -19.52 -8.86 -2.57
CA PRO A 206 -20.68 -9.41 -3.29
C PRO A 206 -20.46 -10.78 -3.96
N PHE A 207 -19.26 -11.37 -3.82
CA PHE A 207 -18.88 -12.59 -4.54
C PHE A 207 -19.73 -13.80 -4.14
N THR A 208 -20.18 -13.89 -2.88
CA THR A 208 -21.14 -14.91 -2.44
C THR A 208 -22.45 -14.82 -3.25
N THR A 209 -23.03 -13.63 -3.36
CA THR A 209 -24.26 -13.41 -4.15
C THR A 209 -24.06 -13.78 -5.62
N MET A 210 -22.91 -13.40 -6.21
CA MET A 210 -22.56 -13.75 -7.59
C MET A 210 -22.36 -15.25 -7.79
N PHE A 211 -21.71 -15.94 -6.84
CA PHE A 211 -21.52 -17.39 -6.87
C PHE A 211 -22.86 -18.13 -6.82
N LEU A 212 -23.75 -17.74 -5.90
CA LEU A 212 -25.09 -18.32 -5.80
C LEU A 212 -25.88 -18.12 -7.09
N ALA A 213 -25.79 -16.95 -7.73
CA ALA A 213 -26.46 -16.70 -9.00
C ALA A 213 -25.96 -17.60 -10.13
N LEU A 214 -24.64 -17.86 -10.19
CA LEU A 214 -24.04 -18.77 -11.15
C LEU A 214 -24.48 -20.22 -10.94
N GLN A 215 -24.64 -20.64 -9.67
CA GLN A 215 -25.00 -22.02 -9.29
C GLN A 215 -26.52 -22.24 -9.13
N GLY A 216 -27.36 -21.29 -9.56
CA GLY A 216 -28.83 -21.46 -9.53
C GLY A 216 -29.49 -21.24 -8.17
N GLY A 217 -28.83 -20.56 -7.24
CA GLY A 217 -29.39 -20.08 -5.97
C GLY A 217 -29.04 -20.91 -4.74
N LYS A 218 -28.18 -21.93 -4.87
CA LYS A 218 -27.67 -22.75 -3.77
C LYS A 218 -26.15 -22.82 -3.82
N PHE A 219 -25.53 -23.05 -2.67
CA PHE A 219 -24.11 -23.38 -2.62
C PHE A 219 -23.84 -24.69 -3.36
N ASP A 220 -22.64 -24.81 -3.93
CA ASP A 220 -22.20 -26.01 -4.60
C ASP A 220 -21.95 -27.15 -3.59
N HIS A 221 -21.69 -28.36 -4.10
CA HIS A 221 -21.35 -29.50 -3.25
C HIS A 221 -20.17 -29.16 -2.32
N PRO A 222 -20.26 -29.42 -0.99
CA PRO A 222 -19.25 -29.01 -0.02
C PRO A 222 -17.82 -29.41 -0.35
N ASN A 223 -17.60 -30.60 -0.93
CA ASN A 223 -16.27 -31.06 -1.37
C ASN A 223 -15.63 -30.25 -2.52
N ARG A 224 -16.42 -29.49 -3.29
CA ARG A 224 -15.93 -28.65 -4.39
C ARG A 224 -15.70 -27.20 -3.96
N LEU A 225 -16.29 -26.81 -2.82
CA LEU A 225 -16.10 -25.50 -2.25
C LEU A 225 -14.68 -25.35 -1.73
N PHE A 226 -14.16 -24.13 -1.79
CA PHE A 226 -12.90 -23.80 -1.18
C PHE A 226 -12.97 -23.94 0.35
N SER A 227 -12.46 -25.04 0.90
CA SER A 227 -12.46 -25.35 2.33
C SER A 227 -11.08 -25.33 2.97
N SER A 228 -10.02 -25.67 2.24
CA SER A 228 -8.66 -25.82 2.79
C SER A 228 -7.58 -25.36 1.80
N ILE A 229 -6.57 -24.64 2.31
CA ILE A 229 -5.41 -24.21 1.51
C ILE A 229 -4.58 -25.42 1.07
N ALA A 230 -4.30 -26.33 2.01
CA ALA A 230 -3.49 -27.52 1.74
C ALA A 230 -4.18 -28.44 0.72
N LEU A 231 -5.51 -28.63 0.83
CA LEU A 231 -6.28 -29.41 -0.15
C LEU A 231 -6.25 -28.75 -1.53
N SER A 232 -6.44 -27.42 -1.59
CA SER A 232 -6.41 -26.67 -2.85
C SER A 232 -5.07 -26.82 -3.56
N TRP A 233 -3.95 -26.71 -2.84
CA TRP A 233 -2.61 -26.95 -3.38
C TRP A 233 -2.42 -28.40 -3.86
N LYS A 234 -2.88 -29.39 -3.08
CA LYS A 234 -2.81 -30.81 -3.48
C LYS A 234 -3.61 -31.08 -4.76
N ASN A 235 -4.79 -30.49 -4.90
CA ASN A 235 -5.63 -30.61 -6.09
C ASN A 235 -4.91 -30.01 -7.30
N CYS A 236 -4.32 -28.82 -7.17
CA CYS A 236 -3.49 -28.21 -8.20
C CYS A 236 -2.28 -29.06 -8.61
N GLN A 237 -1.83 -30.05 -7.82
CA GLN A 237 -0.71 -30.94 -8.13
C GLN A 237 -1.13 -32.31 -8.68
N ARG A 238 -2.36 -32.75 -8.40
CA ARG A 238 -2.85 -34.10 -8.70
C ARG A 238 -3.87 -34.13 -9.83
N ASP A 239 -4.83 -33.22 -9.82
CA ASP A 239 -5.89 -33.18 -10.81
C ASP A 239 -5.32 -32.71 -12.17
N THR A 240 -5.72 -33.38 -13.25
CA THR A 240 -5.33 -33.01 -14.62
C THR A 240 -6.13 -31.80 -15.13
N SER A 241 -7.26 -31.51 -14.49
CA SER A 241 -8.15 -30.39 -14.81
C SER A 241 -7.91 -29.15 -13.93
N ASP A 242 -7.17 -29.26 -12.82
CA ASP A 242 -6.87 -28.13 -11.93
C ASP A 242 -5.42 -27.64 -12.10
N VAL A 243 -5.25 -26.55 -12.86
CA VAL A 243 -3.98 -25.85 -13.06
C VAL A 243 -4.06 -24.38 -12.60
N LYS A 244 -4.95 -24.08 -11.65
CA LYS A 244 -5.20 -22.69 -11.20
C LYS A 244 -3.99 -22.05 -10.53
N GLU A 245 -3.77 -20.79 -10.87
CA GLU A 245 -2.83 -19.90 -10.16
C GLU A 245 -3.61 -19.11 -9.08
N LEU A 246 -2.89 -18.32 -8.29
CA LEU A 246 -3.46 -17.55 -7.19
C LEU A 246 -4.06 -16.21 -7.65
N ILE A 247 -4.87 -15.64 -6.75
CA ILE A 247 -5.40 -14.28 -6.83
C ILE A 247 -4.62 -13.34 -5.89
N PRO A 248 -4.56 -12.03 -6.16
CA PRO A 248 -3.86 -11.06 -5.31
C PRO A 248 -4.27 -11.08 -3.84
N GLU A 249 -5.54 -11.38 -3.56
CA GLU A 249 -6.17 -11.32 -2.24
C GLU A 249 -5.49 -12.25 -1.22
N LEU A 250 -4.90 -13.36 -1.67
CA LEU A 250 -4.13 -14.27 -0.80
C LEU A 250 -2.84 -13.66 -0.24
N PHE A 251 -2.50 -12.43 -0.64
CA PHE A 251 -1.34 -11.68 -0.16
C PHE A 251 -1.70 -10.39 0.60
N PHE A 252 -2.99 -10.08 0.77
CA PHE A 252 -3.40 -8.91 1.57
C PHE A 252 -4.78 -8.99 2.27
N LEU A 253 -5.68 -9.89 1.88
CA LEU A 253 -7.07 -9.93 2.34
C LEU A 253 -7.36 -11.17 3.21
N PRO A 254 -7.26 -11.09 4.55
CA PRO A 254 -7.54 -12.22 5.45
C PRO A 254 -9.02 -12.60 5.52
N GLU A 255 -9.94 -11.68 5.21
CA GLU A 255 -11.38 -11.87 5.32
C GLU A 255 -11.91 -12.99 4.42
N MET A 256 -11.27 -13.25 3.28
CA MET A 256 -11.66 -14.34 2.37
C MET A 256 -11.57 -15.73 3.01
N LEU A 257 -10.81 -15.86 4.11
CA LEU A 257 -10.57 -17.12 4.82
C LEU A 257 -11.52 -17.33 6.00
N VAL A 258 -12.31 -16.30 6.38
CA VAL A 258 -13.19 -16.32 7.54
C VAL A 258 -14.64 -16.26 7.09
N ASN A 259 -15.47 -17.14 7.63
CA ASN A 259 -16.92 -17.10 7.42
C ASN A 259 -17.58 -16.11 8.38
N SER A 260 -17.28 -14.82 8.24
CA SER A 260 -17.81 -13.76 9.12
C SER A 260 -19.34 -13.62 9.04
N ASN A 261 -19.91 -13.97 7.89
CA ASN A 261 -21.36 -13.88 7.65
C ASN A 261 -22.11 -15.14 8.10
N ASN A 262 -21.43 -16.12 8.70
CA ASN A 262 -22.00 -17.38 9.19
C ASN A 262 -22.82 -18.14 8.14
N TYR A 263 -22.33 -18.19 6.90
CA TYR A 263 -22.97 -18.94 5.82
C TYR A 263 -23.00 -20.44 6.11
N SER A 264 -24.10 -21.10 5.73
CA SER A 264 -24.25 -22.55 5.80
C SER A 264 -23.65 -23.22 4.55
N LEU A 265 -22.35 -23.54 4.60
CA LEU A 265 -21.62 -24.11 3.46
C LEU A 265 -21.71 -25.65 3.36
N GLY A 266 -22.45 -26.29 4.28
CA GLY A 266 -22.70 -27.73 4.30
C GLY A 266 -21.61 -28.54 5.01
N GLN A 267 -21.71 -29.87 4.90
CA GLN A 267 -20.74 -30.83 5.45
C GLN A 267 -20.15 -31.65 4.30
N GLN A 268 -18.84 -31.87 4.36
CA GLN A 268 -18.14 -32.76 3.45
C GLN A 268 -18.53 -34.23 3.73
N ASP A 269 -18.21 -35.12 2.79
CA ASP A 269 -18.56 -36.55 2.90
C ASP A 269 -17.86 -37.24 4.09
N ASP A 270 -16.74 -36.68 4.56
CA ASP A 270 -16.02 -37.12 5.76
C ASP A 270 -16.64 -36.64 7.08
N GLY A 271 -17.74 -35.90 7.01
CA GLY A 271 -18.45 -35.32 8.14
C GLY A 271 -17.88 -33.98 8.64
N THR A 272 -16.83 -33.45 8.02
CA THR A 272 -16.27 -32.14 8.39
C THR A 272 -17.20 -31.01 7.93
N SER A 273 -17.56 -30.12 8.85
CA SER A 273 -18.39 -28.96 8.53
C SER A 273 -17.56 -27.89 7.83
N VAL A 274 -18.04 -27.40 6.69
CA VAL A 274 -17.39 -26.31 5.97
C VAL A 274 -17.76 -24.98 6.60
N GLY A 275 -16.78 -24.27 7.13
CA GLY A 275 -16.95 -22.95 7.77
C GLY A 275 -15.81 -22.02 7.37
N ASN A 276 -14.97 -21.66 8.34
CA ASN A 276 -13.69 -21.00 8.08
C ASN A 276 -12.79 -21.90 7.21
N VAL A 277 -11.90 -21.28 6.44
CA VAL A 277 -10.90 -22.03 5.67
C VAL A 277 -9.90 -22.67 6.62
N GLU A 278 -9.60 -23.94 6.40
CA GLU A 278 -8.55 -24.65 7.10
C GLU A 278 -7.19 -24.07 6.70
N LEU A 279 -6.53 -23.48 7.70
CA LEU A 279 -5.21 -22.90 7.56
C LEU A 279 -4.12 -23.95 7.78
N PRO A 280 -2.93 -23.76 7.19
CA PRO A 280 -1.76 -24.56 7.52
C PRO A 280 -1.42 -24.47 9.02
N PRO A 281 -0.82 -25.51 9.62
CA PRO A 281 -0.52 -25.51 11.05
C PRO A 281 0.41 -24.39 11.53
N TRP A 282 1.25 -23.86 10.63
CA TRP A 282 2.15 -22.73 10.90
C TRP A 282 1.47 -21.36 10.95
N ALA A 283 0.18 -21.26 10.59
CA ALA A 283 -0.59 -20.03 10.70
C ALA A 283 -1.76 -20.21 11.67
N ALA A 284 -1.68 -19.56 12.83
CA ALA A 284 -2.74 -19.62 13.83
C ALA A 284 -3.96 -18.77 13.44
N THR A 285 -3.73 -17.72 12.65
CA THR A 285 -4.77 -16.77 12.23
C THR A 285 -4.72 -16.50 10.72
N PRO A 286 -5.86 -16.13 10.10
CA PRO A 286 -5.90 -15.68 8.71
C PRO A 286 -4.95 -14.52 8.43
N GLU A 287 -4.84 -13.58 9.36
CA GLU A 287 -3.93 -12.43 9.25
C GLU A 287 -2.47 -12.88 9.19
N GLU A 288 -2.10 -13.84 10.04
CA GLU A 288 -0.76 -14.43 10.04
C GLU A 288 -0.47 -15.19 8.74
N PHE A 289 -1.44 -15.95 8.23
CA PHE A 289 -1.31 -16.64 6.95
C PHE A 289 -1.03 -15.67 5.80
N ILE A 290 -1.84 -14.62 5.66
CA ILE A 290 -1.68 -13.59 4.63
C ILE A 290 -0.33 -12.88 4.76
N ARG A 291 0.07 -12.53 5.98
CA ARG A 291 1.35 -11.89 6.28
C ARG A 291 2.52 -12.76 5.84
N ILE A 292 2.50 -14.05 6.18
CA ILE A 292 3.57 -15.00 5.80
C ILE A 292 3.60 -15.19 4.28
N ASN A 293 2.45 -15.26 3.59
CA ASN A 293 2.42 -15.29 2.13
C ASN A 293 3.03 -14.03 1.51
N ARG A 294 2.71 -12.85 2.05
CA ARG A 294 3.28 -11.59 1.58
C ARG A 294 4.80 -11.56 1.79
N MET A 295 5.29 -12.01 2.94
CA MET A 295 6.72 -12.14 3.18
C MET A 295 7.39 -13.14 2.23
N ALA A 296 6.76 -14.29 1.99
CA ALA A 296 7.27 -15.27 1.05
C ALA A 296 7.35 -14.72 -0.38
N LEU A 297 6.36 -13.91 -0.79
CA LEU A 297 6.34 -13.23 -2.09
C LEU A 297 7.44 -12.16 -2.22
N GLU A 298 7.75 -11.44 -1.13
CA GLU A 298 8.78 -10.41 -1.11
C GLU A 298 10.19 -10.95 -0.83
N SER A 299 10.33 -12.25 -0.58
CA SER A 299 11.61 -12.90 -0.29
C SER A 299 12.60 -12.81 -1.45
N GLU A 300 13.88 -13.01 -1.14
CA GLU A 300 14.98 -13.03 -2.11
C GLU A 300 14.84 -14.22 -3.08
N PHE A 301 14.33 -15.36 -2.62
CA PHE A 301 14.08 -16.53 -3.46
C PHE A 301 13.11 -16.21 -4.59
N VAL A 302 12.00 -15.55 -4.26
CA VAL A 302 11.04 -15.10 -5.26
C VAL A 302 11.62 -13.98 -6.09
N SER A 303 12.23 -12.96 -5.47
CA SER A 303 12.81 -11.82 -6.17
C SER A 303 13.81 -12.22 -7.26
N CYS A 304 14.64 -13.23 -7.01
CA CYS A 304 15.61 -13.74 -7.98
C CYS A 304 14.96 -14.49 -9.15
N GLN A 305 13.81 -15.14 -8.96
CA GLN A 305 13.22 -16.06 -9.95
C GLN A 305 11.90 -15.57 -10.56
N LEU A 306 11.26 -14.53 -10.00
CA LEU A 306 9.93 -14.06 -10.41
C LEU A 306 9.84 -13.65 -11.88
N HIS A 307 10.94 -13.15 -12.45
CA HIS A 307 11.04 -12.81 -13.87
C HIS A 307 10.73 -14.01 -14.78
N GLN A 308 11.04 -15.24 -14.36
CA GLN A 308 10.77 -16.44 -15.15
C GLN A 308 9.28 -16.84 -15.11
N TRP A 309 8.60 -16.58 -14.00
CA TRP A 309 7.13 -16.73 -13.95
C TRP A 309 6.45 -15.67 -14.82
N ILE A 310 6.97 -14.43 -14.80
CA ILE A 310 6.52 -13.36 -15.70
C ILE A 310 6.69 -13.78 -17.17
N ASP A 311 7.78 -14.49 -17.52
CA ASP A 311 7.98 -15.01 -18.87
C ASP A 311 6.90 -16.01 -19.31
N LEU A 312 6.39 -16.83 -18.39
CA LEU A 312 5.32 -17.80 -18.66
C LEU A 312 3.97 -17.10 -18.88
N ILE A 313 3.63 -16.11 -18.04
CA ILE A 313 2.29 -15.52 -18.02
C ILE A 313 2.18 -14.33 -18.98
N PHE A 314 3.17 -13.45 -19.03
CA PHE A 314 3.15 -12.20 -19.78
C PHE A 314 4.24 -12.09 -20.84
N GLY A 315 5.27 -12.94 -20.78
CA GLY A 315 6.46 -12.81 -21.61
C GLY A 315 6.56 -13.78 -22.76
N TYR A 316 7.81 -14.08 -23.14
CA TYR A 316 8.10 -14.76 -24.39
C TYR A 316 7.73 -16.27 -24.35
N LYS A 317 7.59 -16.87 -23.16
CA LYS A 317 7.15 -18.27 -22.98
C LYS A 317 5.62 -18.43 -22.94
N GLN A 318 4.85 -17.36 -23.19
CA GLN A 318 3.38 -17.44 -23.27
C GLN A 318 2.90 -18.14 -24.55
N ARG A 319 3.63 -18.00 -25.66
CA ARG A 319 3.26 -18.53 -26.98
C ARG A 319 4.50 -19.01 -27.76
N GLY A 320 4.28 -19.78 -28.82
CA GLY A 320 5.33 -20.23 -29.73
C GLY A 320 6.15 -21.41 -29.22
N PRO A 321 7.31 -21.70 -29.84
CA PRO A 321 8.14 -22.87 -29.50
C PRO A 321 8.59 -22.89 -28.03
N GLU A 322 8.83 -21.72 -27.46
CA GLU A 322 9.25 -21.57 -26.06
C GLU A 322 8.14 -21.94 -25.07
N ALA A 323 6.87 -21.69 -25.43
CA ALA A 323 5.73 -22.17 -24.64
C ALA A 323 5.63 -23.71 -24.68
N VAL A 324 5.91 -24.33 -25.83
CA VAL A 324 5.92 -25.80 -25.95
C VAL A 324 7.04 -26.39 -25.09
N ARG A 325 8.25 -25.82 -25.16
CA ARG A 325 9.41 -26.26 -24.36
C ARG A 325 9.17 -26.17 -22.85
N ALA A 326 8.39 -25.19 -22.40
CA ALA A 326 8.01 -25.00 -21.01
C ALA A 326 6.72 -25.74 -20.61
N SER A 327 6.11 -26.50 -21.52
CA SER A 327 4.80 -27.17 -21.35
C SER A 327 3.67 -26.18 -20.97
N ASN A 328 3.65 -24.98 -21.56
CA ASN A 328 2.81 -23.84 -21.18
C ASN A 328 1.79 -23.43 -22.27
N VAL A 329 1.23 -24.40 -22.99
CA VAL A 329 0.26 -24.13 -24.08
C VAL A 329 -1.16 -24.43 -23.62
N PHE A 330 -2.02 -23.41 -23.62
CA PHE A 330 -3.45 -23.49 -23.28
C PHE A 330 -4.31 -23.67 -24.52
N TYR A 331 -5.62 -23.87 -24.31
CA TYR A 331 -6.58 -23.99 -25.39
C TYR A 331 -6.60 -22.73 -26.30
N TYR A 332 -6.65 -22.90 -27.61
CA TYR A 332 -6.41 -21.79 -28.56
C TYR A 332 -7.38 -20.59 -28.42
N LEU A 333 -8.62 -20.82 -27.97
CA LEU A 333 -9.62 -19.77 -27.74
C LEU A 333 -9.30 -18.86 -26.54
N THR A 334 -8.37 -19.24 -25.66
CA THR A 334 -7.97 -18.38 -24.54
C THR A 334 -7.05 -17.25 -24.98
N TYR A 335 -6.44 -17.36 -26.17
CA TYR A 335 -5.46 -16.42 -26.70
C TYR A 335 -6.09 -15.34 -27.56
N GLU A 336 -5.70 -14.09 -27.30
CA GLU A 336 -6.04 -12.95 -28.17
C GLU A 336 -5.61 -13.19 -29.63
N GLY A 337 -6.52 -12.89 -30.56
CA GLY A 337 -6.31 -12.94 -32.01
C GLY A 337 -6.39 -14.33 -32.64
N SER A 338 -6.82 -15.35 -31.91
CA SER A 338 -6.95 -16.72 -32.45
C SER A 338 -8.18 -16.90 -33.35
N VAL A 339 -9.26 -16.16 -33.09
CA VAL A 339 -10.49 -16.17 -33.89
C VAL A 339 -10.91 -14.74 -34.20
N ASP A 340 -11.20 -14.49 -35.47
CA ASP A 340 -11.82 -13.23 -35.90
C ASP A 340 -13.34 -13.37 -35.88
N MET A 341 -13.99 -12.76 -34.89
CA MET A 341 -15.45 -12.85 -34.71
C MET A 341 -16.23 -12.18 -35.83
N ASP A 342 -15.62 -11.22 -36.55
CA ASP A 342 -16.26 -10.56 -37.69
C ASP A 342 -16.28 -11.47 -38.92
N SER A 343 -15.41 -12.49 -38.96
CA SER A 343 -15.38 -13.49 -40.03
C SER A 343 -16.43 -14.60 -39.89
N ILE A 344 -17.00 -14.77 -38.69
CA ILE A 344 -17.98 -15.83 -38.41
C ILE A 344 -19.39 -15.33 -38.74
N THR A 345 -19.95 -15.85 -39.83
CA THR A 345 -21.29 -15.47 -40.31
C THR A 345 -22.43 -16.21 -39.60
N ASP A 346 -22.15 -17.35 -38.97
CA ASP A 346 -23.15 -18.13 -38.24
C ASP A 346 -23.36 -17.62 -36.80
N PRO A 347 -24.56 -17.12 -36.46
CA PRO A 347 -24.85 -16.61 -35.12
C PRO A 347 -24.71 -17.65 -34.01
N MET A 348 -25.04 -18.93 -34.27
CA MET A 348 -24.95 -19.98 -33.24
C MET A 348 -23.50 -20.31 -32.91
N MET A 349 -22.67 -20.45 -33.94
CA MET A 349 -21.23 -20.66 -33.76
C MET A 349 -20.57 -19.48 -33.05
N ARG A 350 -20.95 -18.25 -33.40
CA ARG A 350 -20.45 -17.04 -32.72
C ARG A 350 -20.81 -17.04 -31.24
N GLU A 351 -22.07 -17.28 -30.89
CA GLU A 351 -22.51 -17.34 -29.49
C GLU A 351 -21.79 -18.46 -28.72
N ALA A 352 -21.59 -19.62 -29.34
CA ALA A 352 -20.84 -20.72 -28.73
C ALA A 352 -19.39 -20.33 -28.42
N ILE A 353 -18.71 -19.66 -29.36
CA ILE A 353 -17.33 -19.18 -29.16
C ILE A 353 -17.28 -18.07 -28.10
N GLU A 354 -18.21 -17.12 -28.11
CA GLU A 354 -18.31 -16.07 -27.09
C GLU A 354 -18.50 -16.67 -25.69
N ASN A 355 -19.39 -17.67 -25.55
CA ASN A 355 -19.62 -18.37 -24.30
C ASN A 355 -18.39 -19.17 -23.85
N GLN A 356 -17.64 -19.77 -24.79
CA GLN A 356 -16.41 -20.48 -24.48
C GLN A 356 -15.33 -19.53 -23.96
N ILE A 357 -15.11 -18.40 -24.64
CA ILE A 357 -14.14 -17.36 -24.21
C ILE A 357 -14.55 -16.75 -22.86
N ARG A 358 -15.85 -16.60 -22.62
CA ARG A 358 -16.39 -16.05 -21.36
C ARG A 358 -16.14 -17.00 -20.19
N ASN A 359 -16.41 -18.29 -20.36
CA ASN A 359 -16.46 -19.22 -19.22
C ASN A 359 -15.15 -19.98 -18.96
N PHE A 360 -14.27 -20.12 -19.95
CA PHE A 360 -13.08 -21.00 -19.86
C PHE A 360 -11.75 -20.24 -19.73
N GLY A 361 -11.81 -18.97 -19.36
CA GLY A 361 -10.65 -18.15 -19.01
C GLY A 361 -9.98 -17.48 -20.21
N GLN A 362 -9.34 -16.34 -19.96
CA GLN A 362 -8.69 -15.51 -20.97
C GLN A 362 -7.22 -15.33 -20.60
N THR A 363 -6.31 -15.55 -21.55
CA THR A 363 -4.87 -15.34 -21.34
C THR A 363 -4.55 -13.83 -21.39
N PRO A 364 -3.69 -13.29 -20.50
CA PRO A 364 -3.36 -11.87 -20.50
C PRO A 364 -2.65 -11.45 -21.80
N SER A 365 -2.66 -10.16 -22.13
CA SER A 365 -1.86 -9.67 -23.25
C SER A 365 -0.38 -9.94 -23.01
N GLN A 366 0.31 -10.39 -24.05
CA GLN A 366 1.76 -10.56 -24.02
C GLN A 366 2.45 -9.19 -24.03
N LEU A 367 3.25 -8.92 -22.99
CA LEU A 367 3.92 -7.65 -22.75
C LEU A 367 5.30 -7.56 -23.40
N LEU A 368 6.00 -8.70 -23.52
CA LEU A 368 7.37 -8.81 -24.00
C LEU A 368 7.57 -10.09 -24.82
N MET A 369 8.46 -10.00 -25.82
CA MET A 369 8.88 -11.12 -26.69
C MET A 369 10.30 -11.59 -26.39
N GLU A 370 10.99 -10.92 -25.48
CA GLU A 370 12.34 -11.22 -25.02
C GLU A 370 12.29 -11.66 -23.56
N PRO A 371 13.32 -12.34 -23.03
CA PRO A 371 13.37 -12.71 -21.61
C PRO A 371 13.21 -11.50 -20.69
N HIS A 372 12.37 -11.62 -19.66
CA HIS A 372 12.18 -10.58 -18.68
C HIS A 372 13.46 -10.36 -17.86
N PRO A 373 13.93 -9.10 -17.67
CA PRO A 373 15.10 -8.83 -16.85
C PRO A 373 14.93 -9.33 -15.40
N PRO A 374 15.96 -9.94 -14.78
CA PRO A 374 15.91 -10.34 -13.37
C PRO A 374 15.91 -9.12 -12.44
N ARG A 375 15.37 -9.28 -11.23
CA ARG A 375 15.45 -8.26 -10.17
C ARG A 375 16.89 -8.17 -9.66
N SER A 376 17.39 -6.97 -9.36
CA SER A 376 18.74 -6.84 -8.79
C SER A 376 18.78 -7.40 -7.37
N SER A 377 19.82 -8.17 -7.06
CA SER A 377 20.01 -8.73 -5.71
C SER A 377 20.22 -7.61 -4.68
N ALA A 378 19.71 -7.82 -3.47
CA ALA A 378 19.87 -6.91 -2.34
C ALA A 378 21.36 -6.61 -2.08
N MET A 379 22.21 -7.64 -2.26
CA MET A 379 23.65 -7.57 -2.03
C MET A 379 24.37 -6.65 -3.04
N HIS A 380 23.85 -6.53 -4.27
CA HIS A 380 24.42 -5.64 -5.28
C HIS A 380 24.06 -4.17 -5.02
N MET A 381 22.87 -3.93 -4.42
CA MET A 381 22.38 -2.58 -4.10
C MET A 381 22.98 -2.03 -2.80
N SER A 382 23.36 -2.90 -1.87
CA SER A 382 23.99 -2.56 -0.60
C SER A 382 25.19 -3.48 -0.32
N PRO A 383 26.39 -3.16 -0.84
CA PRO A 383 27.62 -3.94 -0.64
C PRO A 383 28.18 -3.82 0.80
N MET A 384 27.31 -3.74 1.81
CA MET A 384 27.63 -3.63 3.23
C MET A 384 28.03 -4.99 3.83
N MET A 385 28.66 -5.87 3.04
CA MET A 385 29.18 -7.16 3.53
C MET A 385 30.48 -6.98 4.33
N PHE A 386 31.10 -5.79 4.27
CA PHE A 386 32.42 -5.52 4.86
C PHE A 386 32.52 -4.20 5.64
N THR A 387 31.41 -3.49 5.85
CA THR A 387 31.39 -2.21 6.57
C THR A 387 30.98 -2.43 8.03
N SER A 388 31.75 -1.91 8.98
CA SER A 388 31.42 -1.97 10.41
C SER A 388 30.09 -1.27 10.70
N VAL A 389 29.38 -1.76 11.72
CA VAL A 389 28.13 -1.16 12.19
C VAL A 389 28.41 0.29 12.60
N PRO A 390 27.77 1.30 11.99
CA PRO A 390 27.91 2.68 12.45
C PRO A 390 27.32 2.83 13.84
N ASP A 391 27.84 3.76 14.64
CA ASP A 391 27.30 4.05 15.97
C ASP A 391 25.79 4.33 15.92
N ASP A 392 25.06 3.81 16.90
CA ASP A 392 23.60 3.96 16.99
C ASP A 392 23.19 5.45 17.01
N ILE A 393 24.02 6.32 17.57
CA ILE A 393 23.84 7.77 17.61
C ILE A 393 24.80 8.44 16.62
N CYS A 394 24.24 9.05 15.58
CA CYS A 394 25.02 9.75 14.56
C CYS A 394 25.35 11.20 14.93
N MET A 395 24.41 11.91 15.55
CA MET A 395 24.55 13.33 15.83
C MET A 395 23.59 13.76 16.94
N THR A 396 24.05 14.66 17.80
CA THR A 396 23.21 15.41 18.74
C THR A 396 23.35 16.90 18.47
N MET A 397 22.23 17.60 18.32
CA MET A 397 22.19 19.04 18.05
C MET A 397 21.32 19.73 19.10
N LYS A 398 21.88 20.69 19.83
CA LYS A 398 21.19 21.39 20.93
C LYS A 398 20.81 22.80 20.52
N PHE A 399 19.55 23.19 20.73
CA PHE A 399 19.07 24.53 20.42
C PHE A 399 19.41 25.51 21.54
N PRO A 400 19.79 26.76 21.23
CA PRO A 400 20.08 27.78 22.24
C PRO A 400 18.89 28.10 23.16
N SER A 401 17.66 27.86 22.70
CA SER A 401 16.44 28.14 23.47
C SER A 401 16.22 27.20 24.66
N ASN A 402 16.86 26.01 24.68
CA ASN A 402 16.63 24.93 25.65
C ASN A 402 15.14 24.62 25.89
N SER A 403 14.28 24.92 24.91
CA SER A 403 12.83 24.70 24.98
C SER A 403 12.48 23.37 24.32
N ALA A 404 11.54 22.63 24.92
CA ALA A 404 11.13 21.31 24.45
C ALA A 404 10.73 21.30 22.98
N ILE A 405 11.21 20.33 22.20
CA ILE A 405 10.87 20.19 20.78
C ILE A 405 9.55 19.41 20.65
N CYS A 406 8.44 20.13 20.41
CA CYS A 406 7.11 19.54 20.33
C CYS A 406 6.81 18.88 18.98
N HIS A 407 7.46 19.31 17.89
CA HIS A 407 7.25 18.74 16.56
C HIS A 407 8.55 18.70 15.75
N ILE A 408 8.75 17.58 15.04
CA ILE A 408 9.81 17.41 14.04
C ILE A 408 9.16 16.87 12.77
N SER A 409 9.51 17.47 11.63
CA SER A 409 9.15 16.96 10.31
C SER A 409 10.41 16.80 9.47
N ALA A 410 10.65 15.59 8.96
CA ALA A 410 11.81 15.25 8.15
C ALA A 410 11.42 15.18 6.66
N ASN A 411 11.69 16.26 5.92
CA ASN A 411 11.43 16.35 4.48
C ASN A 411 12.73 16.15 3.70
N THR A 412 13.21 14.91 3.65
CA THR A 412 14.54 14.56 3.12
C THR A 412 14.52 13.99 1.70
N TYR A 413 13.46 14.24 0.93
CA TYR A 413 13.33 13.76 -0.45
C TYR A 413 14.50 14.26 -1.32
N PRO A 414 15.23 13.39 -2.04
CA PRO A 414 16.36 13.79 -2.90
C PRO A 414 15.98 14.72 -4.06
N GLN A 415 14.69 14.73 -4.42
CA GLN A 415 14.14 15.58 -5.49
C GLN A 415 13.89 17.02 -5.04
N LEU A 416 13.94 17.29 -3.73
CA LEU A 416 13.78 18.64 -3.21
C LEU A 416 15.05 19.46 -3.48
N PRO A 417 14.91 20.73 -3.88
CA PRO A 417 16.06 21.61 -4.07
C PRO A 417 16.79 21.89 -2.76
N LEU A 418 16.08 21.89 -1.64
CA LEU A 418 16.59 22.12 -0.29
C LEU A 418 15.91 21.15 0.70
N PRO A 419 16.38 19.91 0.84
CA PRO A 419 15.87 18.98 1.83
C PRO A 419 16.15 19.53 3.23
N SER A 420 15.16 19.43 4.13
CA SER A 420 15.27 20.05 5.45
C SER A 420 14.47 19.33 6.53
N VAL A 421 14.87 19.56 7.77
CA VAL A 421 14.19 19.10 8.98
C VAL A 421 13.63 20.32 9.68
N VAL A 422 12.30 20.41 9.72
CA VAL A 422 11.58 21.50 10.38
C VAL A 422 11.30 21.09 11.82
N THR A 423 11.66 21.95 12.76
CA THR A 423 11.45 21.72 14.19
C THR A 423 10.68 22.86 14.81
N VAL A 424 9.70 22.53 15.66
CA VAL A 424 8.93 23.50 16.45
C VAL A 424 9.15 23.24 17.93
N THR A 425 9.36 24.31 18.69
CA THR A 425 9.57 24.29 20.13
C THR A 425 8.30 24.68 20.89
N ALA A 426 8.20 24.31 22.16
CA ALA A 426 7.09 24.66 23.05
C ALA A 426 6.93 26.18 23.24
N ASN A 427 7.99 26.96 23.04
CA ASN A 427 7.92 28.43 23.03
C ASN A 427 7.49 29.01 21.68
N HIS A 428 6.84 28.21 20.83
CA HIS A 428 6.29 28.61 19.52
C HIS A 428 7.34 29.15 18.53
N GLN A 429 8.62 28.84 18.76
CA GLN A 429 9.69 29.11 17.82
C GLN A 429 9.88 27.91 16.91
N PHE A 430 10.10 28.17 15.62
CA PHE A 430 10.40 27.11 14.65
C PHE A 430 11.70 27.38 13.90
N ALA A 431 12.32 26.31 13.42
CA ALA A 431 13.60 26.35 12.74
C ALA A 431 13.65 25.35 11.58
N ILE A 432 14.44 25.67 10.56
CA ILE A 432 14.62 24.87 9.35
C ILE A 432 16.09 24.46 9.27
N ASN A 433 16.36 23.22 9.66
CA ASN A 433 17.72 22.67 9.66
C ASN A 433 17.96 22.00 8.31
N ARG A 434 19.07 22.31 7.62
CA ARG A 434 19.32 21.75 6.28
C ARG A 434 19.80 20.32 6.40
N TRP A 435 19.20 19.44 5.59
CA TRP A 435 19.56 18.04 5.49
C TRP A 435 20.65 17.85 4.44
N ASN A 436 21.69 17.10 4.77
CA ASN A 436 22.73 16.75 3.82
C ASN A 436 22.42 15.37 3.18
N SER A 437 21.84 15.37 1.98
CA SER A 437 21.52 14.13 1.24
C SER A 437 22.75 13.32 0.83
N GLY A 438 23.96 13.90 0.87
CA GLY A 438 25.21 13.21 0.58
C GLY A 438 25.88 12.57 1.81
N TYR A 439 25.27 12.67 3.00
CA TYR A 439 25.83 12.09 4.21
C TYR A 439 25.75 10.55 4.17
N VAL A 440 26.90 9.92 4.38
CA VAL A 440 27.02 8.48 4.65
C VAL A 440 27.60 8.37 6.06
N ALA A 441 26.98 7.55 6.92
CA ALA A 441 27.49 7.34 8.27
C ALA A 441 28.97 6.92 8.22
N ASN A 442 29.82 7.58 9.01
CA ASN A 442 31.26 7.33 9.01
C ASN A 442 31.54 5.89 9.47
N VAL A 443 31.99 5.05 8.55
CA VAL A 443 32.57 3.74 8.85
C VAL A 443 34.06 3.98 9.08
N GLN A 444 34.53 4.03 10.33
CA GLN A 444 35.98 4.16 10.58
C GLN A 444 36.70 2.92 10.02
N PRO A 445 37.63 3.08 9.07
CA PRO A 445 38.49 1.96 8.67
C PRO A 445 39.48 1.66 9.82
N PRO A 446 39.81 0.39 10.10
CA PRO A 446 40.88 0.04 11.02
C PRO A 446 42.21 0.34 10.34
N SER A 447 42.73 1.57 10.48
CA SER A 447 44.08 1.88 9.98
C SER A 447 44.80 2.88 10.88
N TYR A 448 45.91 2.41 11.44
CA TYR A 448 46.97 3.21 12.07
C TYR A 448 47.64 4.08 11.01
N ALA A 449 47.09 5.25 10.71
CA ALA A 449 47.80 6.30 9.99
C ALA A 449 47.15 7.66 10.28
N GLU A 450 47.63 8.34 11.32
CA GLU A 450 47.34 9.75 11.54
C GLU A 450 47.98 10.59 10.42
N THR A 451 47.15 11.15 9.54
CA THR A 451 47.48 12.40 8.85
C THR A 451 46.30 13.36 8.98
N PRO A 452 46.49 14.57 9.55
CA PRO A 452 45.42 15.54 9.70
C PRO A 452 45.21 16.27 8.37
N GLN A 453 44.46 15.68 7.45
CA GLN A 453 43.84 16.44 6.37
C GLN A 453 42.55 17.07 6.91
N ASN A 454 42.42 18.39 6.75
CA ASN A 454 41.22 19.17 7.06
C ASN A 454 39.97 18.53 6.42
N GLN A 455 39.31 17.62 7.14
CA GLN A 455 37.98 17.16 6.81
C GLN A 455 37.01 18.25 7.29
N ASN A 456 36.46 19.02 6.36
CA ASN A 456 35.19 19.71 6.63
C ASN A 456 34.23 18.62 7.13
N THR A 457 33.84 18.69 8.40
CA THR A 457 32.91 17.76 9.04
C THR A 457 31.56 17.87 8.33
N ASN A 458 31.34 17.02 7.31
CA ASN A 458 30.06 16.90 6.64
C ASN A 458 29.07 16.25 7.62
N LEU A 459 28.46 17.08 8.46
CA LEU A 459 27.41 16.66 9.38
C LEU A 459 26.12 16.33 8.58
N PRO A 460 25.33 15.36 9.05
CA PRO A 460 24.06 14.97 8.42
C PRO A 460 23.03 16.10 8.47
N LEU A 461 23.05 16.86 9.56
CA LEU A 461 22.15 17.98 9.80
C LEU A 461 22.97 19.23 10.08
N SER A 462 22.63 20.33 9.41
CA SER A 462 23.18 21.65 9.72
C SER A 462 22.11 22.53 10.34
N MET A 463 22.46 23.18 11.46
CA MET A 463 21.54 24.04 12.21
C MET A 463 21.09 25.23 11.36
N ASP A 464 19.84 25.66 11.55
CA ASP A 464 19.32 26.86 10.91
C ASP A 464 20.21 28.08 11.22
N PRO A 465 20.78 28.77 10.22
CA PRO A 465 21.61 29.95 10.45
C PRO A 465 20.88 31.08 11.19
N VAL A 466 19.53 31.14 11.11
CA VAL A 466 18.72 32.12 11.85
C VAL A 466 18.81 31.90 13.37
N LEU A 467 19.11 30.68 13.83
CA LEU A 467 19.30 30.39 15.26
C LEU A 467 20.72 30.68 15.77
N LEU A 468 21.72 30.68 14.89
CA LEU A 468 23.13 30.88 15.24
C LEU A 468 23.50 32.35 15.46
N GLN A 469 22.72 33.31 14.96
CA GLN A 469 22.99 34.77 15.08
C GLN A 469 22.75 35.36 16.49
N THR A 470 22.64 34.52 17.52
CA THR A 470 22.23 34.89 18.89
C THR A 470 23.29 35.66 19.70
N GLY A 471 24.48 35.90 19.14
CA GLY A 471 25.60 36.55 19.86
C GLY A 471 25.64 38.08 19.84
N ASN A 472 24.94 38.78 18.93
CA ASN A 472 25.09 40.24 18.78
C ASN A 472 23.74 40.98 18.71
N ASN A 473 23.54 41.87 19.70
CA ASN A 473 22.47 42.88 19.89
C ASN A 473 21.78 43.40 18.62
N SER A 474 20.86 42.62 18.05
CA SER A 474 19.84 43.14 17.14
C SER A 474 18.57 42.30 17.23
N ASN A 475 17.43 42.98 17.23
CA ASN A 475 16.09 42.45 17.42
C ASN A 475 15.56 41.73 16.15
N THR A 476 16.41 40.95 15.49
CA THR A 476 16.17 40.46 14.12
C THR A 476 15.73 38.99 14.09
N MET A 477 14.49 38.79 13.62
CA MET A 477 13.95 37.58 12.98
C MET A 477 14.00 36.25 13.77
N ARG A 478 13.50 36.23 15.01
CA ARG A 478 13.03 34.94 15.58
C ARG A 478 11.76 34.53 14.84
N ARG A 479 11.80 33.41 14.12
CA ARG A 479 10.61 32.81 13.52
C ARG A 479 9.72 32.29 14.64
N HIS A 480 8.66 33.04 14.93
CA HIS A 480 7.73 32.78 16.04
C HIS A 480 6.31 32.72 15.49
N LEU A 481 5.48 31.80 15.98
CA LEU A 481 4.09 31.60 15.52
C LEU A 481 3.11 32.71 15.99
N GLY A 482 3.63 33.84 16.49
CA GLY A 482 2.87 34.99 16.93
C GLY A 482 2.04 34.72 18.20
N ASP A 483 0.77 34.37 17.99
CA ASP A 483 -0.29 34.41 19.00
C ASP A 483 -0.24 33.29 20.04
N ASN A 484 -0.91 33.53 21.17
CA ASN A 484 -1.04 32.57 22.26
C ASN A 484 -2.01 31.45 21.87
N PHE A 485 -1.59 30.22 22.19
CA PHE A 485 -2.42 29.03 22.05
C PHE A 485 -3.41 28.98 23.22
N SER A 486 -4.52 28.26 23.03
CA SER A 486 -5.47 27.98 24.09
C SER A 486 -4.79 27.24 25.25
N GLN A 487 -4.94 27.75 26.48
CA GLN A 487 -4.37 27.14 27.68
C GLN A 487 -4.94 25.75 27.98
N LYS A 488 -6.12 25.43 27.41
CA LYS A 488 -6.74 24.12 27.55
C LYS A 488 -6.06 23.04 26.70
N LEU A 489 -5.29 23.43 25.68
CA LEU A 489 -4.67 22.50 24.75
C LEU A 489 -3.27 22.11 25.22
N LYS A 490 -3.04 20.81 25.40
CA LYS A 490 -1.68 20.28 25.57
C LYS A 490 -1.01 20.22 24.20
N VAL A 491 -0.04 21.09 23.96
CA VAL A 491 0.71 21.14 22.69
C VAL A 491 1.45 19.82 22.46
N ARG A 492 1.10 19.14 21.37
CA ARG A 492 1.66 17.87 20.93
C ARG A 492 2.15 17.98 19.49
N SER A 493 2.82 16.94 18.99
CA SER A 493 3.33 16.91 17.62
C SER A 493 2.22 17.00 16.57
N ASN A 494 1.02 16.53 16.88
CA ASN A 494 -0.16 16.57 16.01
C ASN A 494 -0.81 17.97 15.90
N CYS A 495 -0.33 18.99 16.63
CA CYS A 495 -0.80 20.37 16.44
C CYS A 495 -0.16 21.08 15.24
N PHE A 496 0.88 20.47 14.66
CA PHE A 496 1.68 21.07 13.59
C PHE A 496 1.79 20.13 12.40
N VAL A 497 1.76 20.71 11.21
CA VAL A 497 1.90 20.00 9.95
C VAL A 497 2.80 20.82 9.04
N THR A 498 3.81 20.18 8.45
CA THR A 498 4.68 20.82 7.45
C THR A 498 4.34 20.31 6.05
N THR A 499 4.40 21.19 5.05
CA THR A 499 4.33 20.79 3.63
C THR A 499 5.57 19.99 3.23
N VAL A 500 5.44 19.14 2.20
CA VAL A 500 6.52 18.24 1.76
C VAL A 500 7.76 19.02 1.31
N ASP A 501 7.58 20.22 0.75
CA ASP A 501 8.64 21.12 0.31
C ASP A 501 9.25 21.97 1.44
N SER A 502 8.78 21.80 2.69
CA SER A 502 9.19 22.58 3.86
C SER A 502 8.98 24.09 3.75
N ARG A 503 8.17 24.58 2.79
CA ARG A 503 7.92 26.01 2.57
C ARG A 503 6.82 26.58 3.45
N PHE A 504 5.89 25.74 3.91
CA PHE A 504 4.78 26.15 4.74
C PHE A 504 4.65 25.28 5.98
N LEU A 505 4.37 25.93 7.10
CA LEU A 505 4.05 25.32 8.39
C LEU A 505 2.61 25.67 8.74
N ILE A 506 1.80 24.67 9.01
CA ILE A 506 0.40 24.80 9.39
C ILE A 506 0.30 24.47 10.87
N ALA A 507 -0.30 25.39 11.64
CA ALA A 507 -0.44 25.24 13.09
C ALA A 507 -1.90 25.42 13.50
N CYS A 508 -2.33 24.63 14.49
CA CYS A 508 -3.63 24.77 15.15
C CYS A 508 -3.48 25.02 16.66
N GLY A 509 -4.59 25.30 17.34
CA GLY A 509 -4.64 25.55 18.78
C GLY A 509 -4.84 27.02 19.16
N PHE A 510 -5.15 27.88 18.20
CA PHE A 510 -5.47 29.29 18.46
C PHE A 510 -6.84 29.43 19.12
N TRP A 511 -6.98 30.46 19.96
CA TRP A 511 -8.20 30.76 20.72
C TRP A 511 -9.38 31.24 19.84
N ASP A 512 -9.10 31.65 18.61
CA ASP A 512 -10.08 32.14 17.63
C ASP A 512 -10.69 31.01 16.77
N ASN A 513 -10.50 29.75 17.18
CA ASN A 513 -10.97 28.54 16.47
C ASN A 513 -10.39 28.37 15.06
N SER A 514 -9.38 29.18 14.68
CA SER A 514 -8.72 29.07 13.39
C SER A 514 -7.53 28.12 13.45
N PHE A 515 -7.14 27.65 12.27
CA PHE A 515 -5.78 27.18 12.05
C PHE A 515 -5.14 28.05 10.96
N ARG A 516 -3.81 28.17 11.01
CA ARG A 516 -3.08 29.17 10.25
C ARG A 516 -1.92 28.57 9.47
N VAL A 517 -1.69 29.12 8.29
CA VAL A 517 -0.62 28.72 7.38
C VAL A 517 0.47 29.79 7.43
N PHE A 518 1.68 29.40 7.81
CA PHE A 518 2.86 30.26 7.92
C PHE A 518 3.85 29.94 6.81
N SER A 519 4.42 30.97 6.19
CA SER A 519 5.59 30.83 5.33
C SER A 519 6.80 30.53 6.21
N THR A 520 7.50 29.42 5.96
CA THR A 520 8.64 29.02 6.78
C THR A 520 9.84 29.94 6.55
N GLU A 521 10.00 30.52 5.36
CA GLU A 521 11.08 31.45 5.05
C GLU A 521 10.94 32.77 5.82
N THR A 522 9.75 33.38 5.76
CA THR A 522 9.48 34.74 6.27
C THR A 522 8.82 34.79 7.64
N ALA A 523 8.33 33.65 8.14
CA ALA A 523 7.47 33.54 9.33
C ALA A 523 6.18 34.37 9.28
N LYS A 524 5.76 34.84 8.11
CA LYS A 524 4.49 35.56 7.93
C LYS A 524 3.32 34.59 7.77
N ILE A 525 2.17 34.99 8.29
CA ILE A 525 0.89 34.31 8.06
C ILE A 525 0.48 34.56 6.61
N VAL A 526 0.26 33.46 5.87
CA VAL A 526 -0.18 33.47 4.47
C VAL A 526 -1.71 33.37 4.41
N GLN A 527 -2.29 32.51 5.25
CA GLN A 527 -3.72 32.26 5.29
C GLN A 527 -4.19 31.94 6.71
N ILE A 528 -5.37 32.45 7.07
CA ILE A 528 -6.10 32.10 8.28
C ILE A 528 -7.38 31.40 7.83
N VAL A 529 -7.64 30.20 8.35
CA VAL A 529 -8.78 29.38 7.95
C VAL A 529 -9.72 29.20 9.13
N PHE A 530 -10.97 29.60 8.90
CA PHE A 530 -12.08 29.45 9.85
C PHE A 530 -13.02 28.37 9.34
N GLY A 531 -13.60 27.59 10.25
CA GLY A 531 -14.59 26.56 9.91
C GLY A 531 -15.10 25.78 11.11
N HIS A 532 -14.26 25.63 12.14
CA HIS A 532 -14.64 25.01 13.41
C HIS A 532 -15.35 25.99 14.34
N TYR A 533 -16.20 25.45 15.20
CA TYR A 533 -16.90 26.20 16.25
C TYR A 533 -16.18 26.13 17.60
N GLY A 534 -15.18 25.26 17.72
CA GLY A 534 -14.31 25.11 18.89
C GLY A 534 -12.83 25.20 18.53
N VAL A 535 -11.97 25.10 19.55
CA VAL A 535 -10.52 25.14 19.34
C VAL A 535 -10.09 23.91 18.56
N VAL A 536 -9.32 24.13 17.49
CA VAL A 536 -8.73 23.04 16.70
C VAL A 536 -7.60 22.39 17.50
N THR A 537 -7.80 21.15 17.90
CA THR A 537 -6.92 20.40 18.80
C THR A 537 -5.80 19.67 18.05
N CYS A 538 -6.06 19.21 16.84
CA CYS A 538 -5.12 18.40 16.05
C CYS A 538 -5.27 18.61 14.55
N LEU A 539 -4.18 18.37 13.83
CA LEU A 539 -4.06 18.46 12.38
C LEU A 539 -3.32 17.24 11.83
N SER A 540 -3.64 16.87 10.60
CA SER A 540 -2.89 15.86 9.85
C SER A 540 -2.90 16.16 8.36
N ARG A 541 -1.84 15.76 7.66
CA ARG A 541 -1.71 15.90 6.22
C ARG A 541 -1.59 14.54 5.56
N SER A 542 -2.29 14.37 4.46
CA SER A 542 -2.16 13.17 3.65
C SER A 542 -0.79 13.10 2.99
N GLU A 543 -0.19 11.91 2.95
CA GLU A 543 1.02 11.70 2.17
C GLU A 543 0.78 12.01 0.70
N CYS A 544 1.68 12.77 0.10
CA CYS A 544 1.58 13.21 -1.29
C CYS A 544 3.00 13.39 -1.87
N ASN A 545 3.10 13.38 -3.19
CA ASN A 545 4.33 13.78 -3.88
C ASN A 545 4.48 15.31 -3.82
N ILE A 546 5.71 15.80 -3.98
CA ILE A 546 6.09 17.22 -3.84
C ILE A 546 5.17 18.16 -4.65
N THR A 547 4.72 17.75 -5.84
CA THR A 547 3.95 18.58 -6.78
C THR A 547 2.45 18.29 -6.78
N SER A 548 1.98 17.35 -5.96
CA SER A 548 0.57 16.96 -5.92
C SER A 548 -0.19 17.68 -4.82
N ASP A 549 -1.45 18.02 -5.14
CA ASP A 549 -2.43 18.45 -4.16
C ASP A 549 -2.56 17.40 -3.05
N CYS A 550 -2.89 17.85 -1.83
CA CYS A 550 -3.04 16.97 -0.68
C CYS A 550 -4.26 17.35 0.16
N TYR A 551 -4.69 16.42 0.99
CA TYR A 551 -5.74 16.66 1.96
C TYR A 551 -5.14 17.01 3.32
N ILE A 552 -5.80 17.92 4.02
CA ILE A 552 -5.51 18.26 5.41
C ILE A 552 -6.76 17.96 6.21
N ALA A 553 -6.62 17.26 7.32
CA ALA A 553 -7.70 17.00 8.26
C ALA A 553 -7.46 17.83 9.54
N SER A 554 -8.50 18.50 10.03
CA SER A 554 -8.50 19.22 11.30
C SER A 554 -9.53 18.64 12.24
N GLY A 555 -9.10 18.28 13.46
CA GLY A 555 -9.98 17.85 14.54
C GLY A 555 -10.12 18.95 15.59
N SER A 556 -11.31 19.06 16.18
CA SER A 556 -11.67 20.18 17.06
C SER A 556 -12.36 19.72 18.35
N GLU A 557 -12.42 20.64 19.32
CA GLU A 557 -13.21 20.52 20.54
C GLU A 557 -14.72 20.49 20.27
N ASP A 558 -15.17 20.93 19.08
CA ASP A 558 -16.58 20.85 18.63
C ASP A 558 -17.04 19.43 18.22
N CYS A 559 -16.22 18.41 18.48
CA CYS A 559 -16.48 17.00 18.17
C CYS A 559 -16.56 16.68 16.66
N THR A 560 -16.15 17.61 15.78
CA THR A 560 -16.12 17.39 14.33
C THR A 560 -14.69 17.28 13.80
N VAL A 561 -14.55 16.60 12.67
CA VAL A 561 -13.32 16.63 11.86
C VAL A 561 -13.67 17.22 10.49
N LEU A 562 -12.95 18.25 10.09
CA LEU A 562 -13.11 18.89 8.78
C LEU A 562 -11.99 18.49 7.84
N LEU A 563 -12.35 18.18 6.60
CA LEU A 563 -11.40 17.88 5.53
C LEU A 563 -11.22 19.07 4.59
N TRP A 564 -9.97 19.43 4.34
CA TRP A 564 -9.57 20.57 3.54
C TRP A 564 -8.75 20.12 2.33
N HIS A 565 -8.86 20.83 1.22
CA HIS A 565 -8.06 20.59 0.02
C HIS A 565 -6.94 21.62 -0.07
N TRP A 566 -5.70 21.15 0.03
CA TRP A 566 -4.51 21.96 -0.18
C TRP A 566 -4.07 21.88 -1.65
N ASN A 567 -4.05 23.03 -2.31
CA ASN A 567 -3.64 23.13 -3.71
C ASN A 567 -2.15 23.48 -3.79
N ALA A 568 -1.36 22.60 -4.40
CA ALA A 568 0.09 22.76 -4.48
C ALA A 568 0.51 23.93 -5.40
N ARG A 569 -0.34 24.34 -6.34
CA ARG A 569 -0.07 25.45 -7.27
C ARG A 569 -0.36 26.81 -6.63
N SER A 570 -1.48 26.96 -5.95
CA SER A 570 -1.81 28.20 -5.24
C SER A 570 -1.13 28.31 -3.88
N GLN A 571 -0.62 27.19 -3.34
CA GLN A 571 0.01 27.10 -2.02
C GLN A 571 -0.93 27.60 -0.90
N THR A 572 -2.22 27.30 -1.06
CA THR A 572 -3.29 27.71 -0.16
C THR A 572 -4.33 26.60 -0.04
N ILE A 573 -5.13 26.69 1.02
CA ILE A 573 -6.34 25.88 1.15
C ILE A 573 -7.42 26.51 0.27
N VAL A 574 -7.98 25.67 -0.59
CA VAL A 574 -9.01 26.05 -1.57
C VAL A 574 -10.33 25.35 -1.24
N GLY A 575 -11.42 26.04 -1.53
CA GLY A 575 -12.78 25.51 -1.45
C GLY A 575 -13.63 25.98 -2.63
N GLU A 576 -14.92 26.16 -2.40
CA GLU A 576 -15.82 26.68 -3.41
C GLU A 576 -15.57 28.18 -3.67
N ALA A 577 -15.42 28.56 -4.94
CA ALA A 577 -15.21 29.95 -5.38
C ALA A 577 -14.03 30.68 -4.70
N ASP A 578 -12.89 29.99 -4.53
CA ASP A 578 -11.65 30.49 -3.91
C ASP A 578 -11.75 30.87 -2.41
N ILE A 579 -12.89 30.58 -1.77
CA ILE A 579 -13.06 30.69 -0.31
C ILE A 579 -12.61 29.36 0.32
N PRO A 580 -11.86 29.37 1.43
CA PRO A 580 -11.47 28.13 2.11
C PRO A 580 -12.70 27.50 2.77
N THR A 581 -13.37 26.60 2.04
CA THR A 581 -14.50 25.81 2.55
C THR A 581 -14.07 24.36 2.77
N PRO A 582 -14.55 23.70 3.83
CA PRO A 582 -14.27 22.30 4.04
C PRO A 582 -14.92 21.46 2.92
N ARG A 583 -14.18 20.49 2.39
CA ARG A 583 -14.64 19.55 1.36
C ARG A 583 -15.66 18.56 1.94
N ALA A 584 -15.42 18.11 3.16
CA ALA A 584 -16.30 17.18 3.85
C ALA A 584 -16.25 17.45 5.36
N THR A 585 -17.37 17.22 6.03
CA THR A 585 -17.49 17.30 7.48
C THR A 585 -17.72 15.89 8.01
N LEU A 586 -16.79 15.40 8.81
CA LEU A 586 -16.85 14.07 9.40
C LEU A 586 -17.46 14.21 10.80
N THR A 587 -18.57 13.53 11.01
CA THR A 587 -19.34 13.55 12.25
C THR A 587 -19.37 12.17 12.89
N GLY A 588 -19.60 12.10 14.20
CA GLY A 588 -19.81 10.85 14.93
C GLY A 588 -19.19 10.81 16.32
N HIS A 589 -18.25 11.72 16.63
CA HIS A 589 -17.72 11.83 17.98
C HIS A 589 -18.68 12.60 18.89
N GLU A 590 -18.79 12.17 20.14
CA GLU A 590 -19.53 12.87 21.19
C GLU A 590 -18.63 13.73 22.08
N GLN A 591 -17.31 13.54 21.98
CA GLN A 591 -16.28 14.17 22.80
C GLN A 591 -15.22 14.85 21.93
N PRO A 592 -14.44 15.80 22.48
CA PRO A 592 -13.38 16.51 21.78
C PRO A 592 -12.43 15.57 21.05
N VAL A 593 -12.12 15.89 19.79
CA VAL A 593 -11.17 15.11 18.99
C VAL A 593 -9.76 15.33 19.55
N THR A 594 -9.00 14.26 19.80
CA THR A 594 -7.64 14.32 20.38
C THR A 594 -6.55 14.14 19.33
N ALA A 595 -6.80 13.29 18.33
CA ALA A 595 -5.88 13.02 17.24
C ALA A 595 -6.63 12.68 15.95
N VAL A 596 -6.01 13.01 14.82
CA VAL A 596 -6.53 12.70 13.48
C VAL A 596 -5.37 12.26 12.60
N VAL A 597 -5.61 11.30 11.70
CA VAL A 597 -4.67 10.84 10.68
C VAL A 597 -5.42 10.63 9.38
N ILE A 598 -4.82 11.02 8.25
CA ILE A 598 -5.41 10.86 6.92
C ILE A 598 -4.49 10.10 5.97
N SER A 599 -5.05 9.14 5.23
CA SER A 599 -4.41 8.49 4.10
C SER A 599 -5.22 8.73 2.85
N ALA A 600 -4.73 9.63 1.99
CA ALA A 600 -5.32 9.84 0.66
C ALA A 600 -5.14 8.62 -0.25
N GLU A 601 -4.16 7.75 0.02
CA GLU A 601 -3.92 6.54 -0.75
C GLU A 601 -5.03 5.50 -0.53
N LEU A 602 -5.41 5.29 0.74
CA LEU A 602 -6.50 4.40 1.13
C LEU A 602 -7.88 5.07 1.08
N GLY A 603 -7.92 6.40 0.96
CA GLY A 603 -9.17 7.17 1.01
C GLY A 603 -9.80 7.19 2.41
N LEU A 604 -8.99 7.03 3.45
CA LEU A 604 -9.42 6.89 4.85
C LEU A 604 -8.98 8.08 5.72
N VAL A 605 -9.83 8.42 6.69
CA VAL A 605 -9.54 9.35 7.77
C VAL A 605 -9.84 8.64 9.08
N VAL A 606 -8.88 8.64 9.99
CA VAL A 606 -9.00 8.02 11.31
C VAL A 606 -8.95 9.12 12.36
N SER A 607 -9.95 9.17 13.22
CA SER A 607 -10.06 10.20 14.27
C SER A 607 -10.31 9.58 15.63
N ALA A 608 -9.64 10.12 16.64
CA ALA A 608 -9.75 9.71 18.04
C ALA A 608 -10.43 10.82 18.85
N SER A 609 -11.27 10.44 19.81
CA SER A 609 -11.88 11.38 20.76
C SER A 609 -11.50 11.09 22.20
N HIS A 610 -11.48 12.11 23.04
CA HIS A 610 -11.20 11.97 24.46
C HIS A 610 -12.29 11.12 25.14
N GLY A 611 -11.91 10.00 25.76
CA GLY A 611 -12.84 9.08 26.41
C GLY A 611 -13.81 8.35 25.48
N GLY A 612 -13.74 8.58 24.16
CA GLY A 612 -14.61 7.98 23.16
C GLY A 612 -13.87 7.01 22.22
N PRO A 613 -14.58 6.42 21.26
CA PRO A 613 -14.00 5.47 20.31
C PRO A 613 -13.11 6.17 19.27
N VAL A 614 -12.34 5.35 18.55
CA VAL A 614 -11.66 5.78 17.33
C VAL A 614 -12.58 5.49 16.14
N LEU A 615 -12.86 6.49 15.32
CA LEU A 615 -13.72 6.36 14.15
C LEU A 615 -12.88 6.34 12.86
N VAL A 616 -13.37 5.60 11.88
CA VAL A 616 -12.79 5.51 10.54
C VAL A 616 -13.83 6.00 9.54
N HIS A 617 -13.51 7.08 8.84
CA HIS A 617 -14.35 7.69 7.81
C HIS A 617 -13.70 7.59 6.43
N THR A 618 -14.52 7.70 5.39
CA THR A 618 -14.03 7.95 4.03
C THR A 618 -13.60 9.41 3.88
N THR A 619 -12.75 9.68 2.89
CA THR A 619 -12.45 11.06 2.46
C THR A 619 -13.67 11.83 1.89
N PHE A 620 -14.82 11.17 1.74
CA PHE A 620 -16.07 11.76 1.25
C PHE A 620 -17.04 12.17 2.37
N GLY A 621 -16.85 11.67 3.60
CA GLY A 621 -17.75 11.99 4.72
C GLY A 621 -18.33 10.79 5.43
N ASP A 622 -18.32 9.61 4.79
CA ASP A 622 -19.06 8.46 5.29
C ASP A 622 -18.34 7.80 6.46
N LEU A 623 -19.05 7.57 7.56
CA LEU A 623 -18.55 6.77 8.67
C LEU A 623 -18.53 5.30 8.25
N LEU A 624 -17.33 4.72 8.13
CA LEU A 624 -17.17 3.30 7.79
C LEU A 624 -17.27 2.44 9.04
N ARG A 625 -16.48 2.74 10.07
CA ARG A 625 -16.32 1.86 11.24
C ARG A 625 -16.00 2.62 12.52
N CYS A 626 -16.31 1.95 13.62
CA CYS A 626 -15.92 2.32 14.98
C CYS A 626 -14.92 1.26 15.47
N LEU A 627 -13.71 1.67 15.88
CA LEU A 627 -12.72 0.80 16.48
C LEU A 627 -12.95 0.72 17.98
N GLU A 628 -13.34 -0.45 18.45
CA GLU A 628 -13.60 -0.68 19.87
C GLU A 628 -12.30 -0.87 20.66
N ALA A 629 -12.13 -0.03 21.69
CA ALA A 629 -10.99 -0.12 22.59
C ALA A 629 -11.05 -1.41 23.43
N PRO A 630 -9.90 -2.02 23.76
CA PRO A 630 -9.86 -3.11 24.75
C PRO A 630 -10.41 -2.67 26.12
N PRO A 631 -10.91 -3.61 26.94
CA PRO A 631 -11.39 -3.28 28.27
C PRO A 631 -10.27 -2.67 29.11
N GLY A 632 -10.51 -1.49 29.69
CA GLY A 632 -9.54 -0.73 30.50
C GLY A 632 -8.70 0.27 29.72
N PHE A 633 -8.79 0.31 28.38
CA PHE A 633 -8.11 1.29 27.55
C PHE A 633 -9.02 2.50 27.40
N ILE A 634 -8.67 3.59 28.08
CA ILE A 634 -9.49 4.81 28.16
C ILE A 634 -8.73 5.93 27.45
N SER A 635 -9.47 6.71 26.65
CA SER A 635 -9.00 7.92 25.95
C SER A 635 -7.78 7.73 25.03
N PRO A 636 -7.98 7.58 23.71
CA PRO A 636 -6.88 7.61 22.75
C PRO A 636 -6.17 8.98 22.74
N GLU A 637 -4.84 8.98 22.84
CA GLU A 637 -4.01 10.19 22.84
C GLU A 637 -3.39 10.48 21.47
N THR A 638 -2.87 9.46 20.80
CA THR A 638 -2.18 9.57 19.51
C THR A 638 -2.52 8.37 18.62
N ILE A 639 -2.56 8.63 17.31
CA ILE A 639 -2.82 7.62 16.28
C ILE A 639 -1.70 7.66 15.26
N ALA A 640 -1.30 6.50 14.75
CA ALA A 640 -0.47 6.37 13.56
C ALA A 640 -1.14 5.39 12.59
N MET A 641 -1.02 5.64 11.29
CA MET A 641 -1.55 4.77 10.24
C MET A 641 -0.46 4.49 9.20
N ALA A 642 -0.26 3.22 8.86
CA ALA A 642 0.62 2.79 7.79
C ALA A 642 -0.07 2.85 6.43
N ARG A 643 0.72 2.89 5.35
CA ARG A 643 0.21 2.82 3.96
C ARG A 643 -0.54 1.52 3.66
N GLU A 644 -0.15 0.44 4.32
CA GLU A 644 -0.81 -0.87 4.19
C GLU A 644 -2.14 -0.96 4.96
N GLY A 645 -2.54 0.10 5.68
CA GLY A 645 -3.82 0.17 6.37
C GLY A 645 -3.80 -0.38 7.81
N ILE A 646 -2.62 -0.62 8.37
CA ILE A 646 -2.48 -0.91 9.81
C ILE A 646 -2.63 0.40 10.59
N ILE A 647 -3.50 0.41 11.59
CA ILE A 647 -3.78 1.54 12.47
C ILE A 647 -3.26 1.20 13.86
N VAL A 648 -2.40 2.03 14.42
CA VAL A 648 -1.91 1.90 15.80
C VAL A 648 -2.42 3.06 16.62
N VAL A 649 -3.01 2.75 17.78
CA VAL A 649 -3.58 3.73 18.70
C VAL A 649 -2.88 3.59 20.04
N ASN A 650 -2.39 4.71 20.57
CA ASN A 650 -1.91 4.83 21.94
C ASN A 650 -3.01 5.46 22.80
N TYR A 651 -3.28 4.83 23.92
CA TYR A 651 -4.23 5.25 24.94
C TYR A 651 -3.47 5.75 26.17
N GLU A 652 -4.21 6.35 27.10
CA GLU A 652 -3.65 6.82 28.36
C GLU A 652 -2.85 5.71 29.07
N LYS A 653 -1.83 6.10 29.85
CA LYS A 653 -0.94 5.18 30.61
C LYS A 653 -0.02 4.29 29.77
N GLY A 654 0.15 4.58 28.47
CA GLY A 654 1.05 3.83 27.60
C GLY A 654 0.47 2.52 27.05
N TYR A 655 -0.85 2.43 27.00
CA TYR A 655 -1.53 1.28 26.43
C TYR A 655 -1.55 1.39 24.89
N ILE A 656 -1.04 0.38 24.18
CA ILE A 656 -1.03 0.36 22.71
C ILE A 656 -1.98 -0.70 22.19
N ALA A 657 -2.76 -0.38 21.17
CA ALA A 657 -3.52 -1.37 20.40
C ALA A 657 -3.32 -1.16 18.89
N ALA A 658 -3.14 -2.27 18.18
CA ALA A 658 -3.04 -2.32 16.72
C ALA A 658 -4.33 -2.90 16.12
N PHE A 659 -4.82 -2.26 15.07
CA PHE A 659 -6.05 -2.58 14.34
C PHE A 659 -5.77 -2.67 12.84
N THR A 660 -6.56 -3.47 12.13
CA THR A 660 -6.63 -3.41 10.68
C THR A 660 -7.52 -2.23 10.23
N SER A 661 -7.36 -1.77 9.00
CA SER A 661 -8.27 -0.80 8.36
C SER A 661 -9.73 -1.29 8.32
N ASN A 662 -9.93 -2.61 8.38
CA ASN A 662 -11.24 -3.24 8.46
C ASN A 662 -11.81 -3.31 9.88
N GLY A 663 -11.10 -2.76 10.87
CA GLY A 663 -11.57 -2.62 12.25
C GLY A 663 -11.35 -3.85 13.12
N LYS A 664 -10.68 -4.90 12.63
CA LYS A 664 -10.31 -6.05 13.45
C LYS A 664 -9.10 -5.70 14.29
N ARG A 665 -9.20 -5.92 15.60
CA ARG A 665 -8.07 -5.78 16.53
C ARG A 665 -7.07 -6.91 16.31
N LEU A 666 -5.81 -6.55 16.07
CA LEU A 666 -4.69 -7.49 15.92
C LEU A 666 -4.11 -7.86 17.28
N ARG A 667 -3.66 -6.86 18.04
CA ARG A 667 -2.96 -7.04 19.32
C ARG A 667 -3.13 -5.80 20.21
N HIS A 668 -3.01 -5.97 21.52
CA HIS A 668 -2.87 -4.89 22.48
C HIS A 668 -1.84 -5.26 23.54
N GLU A 669 -1.05 -4.30 23.99
CA GLU A 669 -0.02 -4.48 25.02
C GLU A 669 0.00 -3.25 25.94
N SER A 670 0.43 -3.45 27.19
CA SER A 670 0.57 -2.39 28.18
C SER A 670 2.03 -2.03 28.39
N HIS A 671 2.38 -0.76 28.17
CA HIS A 671 3.72 -0.27 28.43
C HIS A 671 3.79 0.42 29.79
N SER A 672 4.96 0.33 30.42
CA SER A 672 5.25 1.01 31.69
C SER A 672 5.80 2.44 31.48
N ASP A 673 5.61 3.03 30.30
CA ASP A 673 6.03 4.39 29.97
C ASP A 673 4.85 5.18 29.37
N ASN A 674 4.82 6.48 29.65
CA ASN A 674 3.85 7.39 29.08
C ASN A 674 4.33 7.87 27.71
N LEU A 675 3.78 7.25 26.66
CA LEU A 675 4.19 7.51 25.29
C LEU A 675 3.69 8.88 24.81
N GLN A 676 4.62 9.74 24.40
CA GLN A 676 4.30 11.08 23.89
C GLN A 676 4.19 11.08 22.36
N CYS A 677 4.87 10.15 21.69
CA CYS A 677 4.93 10.09 20.23
C CYS A 677 4.99 8.66 19.71
N LEU A 678 4.38 8.46 18.54
CA LEU A 678 4.36 7.22 17.79
C LEU A 678 4.71 7.52 16.34
N LEU A 679 5.44 6.61 15.70
CA LEU A 679 5.73 6.69 14.28
C LEU A 679 5.77 5.28 13.69
N LEU A 680 5.18 5.10 12.51
CA LEU A 680 5.25 3.85 11.77
C LEU A 680 6.26 3.98 10.63
N SER A 681 6.96 2.89 10.32
CA SER A 681 7.71 2.76 9.08
C SER A 681 6.76 2.83 7.87
N ARG A 682 7.31 3.14 6.70
CA ARG A 682 6.50 3.36 5.48
C ARG A 682 5.79 2.08 5.02
N ASP A 683 6.39 0.93 5.27
CA ASP A 683 5.82 -0.41 5.04
C ASP A 683 4.84 -0.83 6.16
N GLY A 684 4.85 -0.16 7.31
CA GLY A 684 4.01 -0.51 8.45
C GLY A 684 4.50 -1.71 9.27
N GLU A 685 5.64 -2.32 8.94
CA GLU A 685 6.17 -3.48 9.66
C GLU A 685 6.73 -3.13 11.03
N TYR A 686 7.26 -1.92 11.17
CA TYR A 686 7.95 -1.45 12.38
C TYR A 686 7.26 -0.22 12.98
N LEU A 687 7.10 -0.26 14.30
CA LEU A 687 6.55 0.81 15.12
C LEU A 687 7.68 1.39 15.98
N MET A 688 7.85 2.70 15.93
CA MET A 688 8.80 3.45 16.73
C MET A 688 8.04 4.25 17.79
N THR A 689 8.44 4.10 19.05
CA THR A 689 7.81 4.77 20.19
C THR A 689 8.81 5.61 20.95
N GLY A 690 8.33 6.72 21.52
CA GLY A 690 9.12 7.59 22.39
C GLY A 690 8.25 8.16 23.51
N GLY A 691 8.76 8.11 24.74
CA GLY A 691 8.02 8.47 25.94
C GLY A 691 8.83 9.27 26.97
N ASP A 692 8.30 9.30 28.18
CA ASP A 692 8.84 10.08 29.29
C ASP A 692 10.13 9.47 29.86
N LYS A 693 10.40 8.18 29.64
CA LYS A 693 11.68 7.53 30.00
C LYS A 693 12.88 7.97 29.15
N GLY A 694 12.65 8.66 28.03
CA GLY A 694 13.73 9.11 27.15
C GLY A 694 14.40 8.00 26.33
N ILE A 695 13.76 6.84 26.19
CA ILE A 695 14.22 5.72 25.37
C ILE A 695 13.40 5.68 24.08
N VAL A 696 14.07 5.53 22.94
CA VAL A 696 13.40 5.23 21.67
C VAL A 696 13.38 3.71 21.50
N GLU A 697 12.18 3.15 21.37
CA GLU A 697 11.98 1.70 21.23
C GLU A 697 11.43 1.38 19.85
N ILE A 698 11.89 0.27 19.27
CA ILE A 698 11.44 -0.26 17.99
C ILE A 698 10.72 -1.57 18.23
N TRP A 699 9.50 -1.62 17.75
CA TRP A 699 8.57 -2.72 17.90
C TRP A 699 8.23 -3.27 16.53
N ARG A 700 7.90 -4.55 16.48
CA ARG A 700 7.22 -5.13 15.32
C ARG A 700 5.72 -4.84 15.45
N THR A 701 5.13 -4.21 14.44
CA THR A 701 3.77 -3.64 14.54
C THR A 701 2.69 -4.71 14.78
N PHE A 702 2.81 -5.88 14.15
CA PHE A 702 1.77 -6.91 14.18
C PHE A 702 1.62 -7.60 15.55
N ASN A 703 2.73 -8.03 16.14
CA ASN A 703 2.74 -8.73 17.42
C ASN A 703 3.06 -7.81 18.61
N LEU A 704 3.37 -6.53 18.35
CA LEU A 704 3.84 -5.56 19.33
C LEU A 704 5.01 -6.12 20.17
N ALA A 705 5.91 -6.87 19.52
CA ALA A 705 7.12 -7.37 20.17
C ALA A 705 8.25 -6.34 20.06
N LEU A 706 8.93 -6.08 21.18
CA LEU A 706 10.12 -5.23 21.22
C LEU A 706 11.25 -5.91 20.45
N LEU A 707 11.78 -5.23 19.43
CA LEU A 707 12.93 -5.70 18.65
C LEU A 707 14.23 -5.10 19.15
N TYR A 708 14.21 -3.80 19.44
CA TYR A 708 15.41 -3.05 19.78
C TYR A 708 15.06 -1.79 20.58
N ALA A 709 15.94 -1.40 21.50
CA ALA A 709 15.82 -0.16 22.27
C ALA A 709 17.14 0.60 22.16
N PHE A 710 17.05 1.86 21.74
CA PHE A 710 18.23 2.73 21.66
C PHE A 710 18.73 3.14 23.05
N PRO A 711 19.98 3.61 23.17
CA PRO A 711 20.49 4.17 24.42
C PRO A 711 19.58 5.27 24.96
N ALA A 712 19.41 5.31 26.28
CA ALA A 712 18.59 6.32 26.95
C ALA A 712 19.14 7.73 26.68
N CYS A 713 18.27 8.63 26.25
CA CYS A 713 18.58 10.05 26.09
C CYS A 713 18.53 10.78 27.43
N ASP A 714 19.13 11.97 27.47
CA ASP A 714 19.17 12.82 28.66
C ASP A 714 17.78 13.30 29.16
N SER A 715 16.72 13.13 28.36
CA SER A 715 15.38 13.64 28.69
C SER A 715 14.26 12.93 27.92
N SER A 716 13.01 13.21 28.32
CA SER A 716 11.80 12.72 27.64
C SER A 716 11.76 13.08 26.16
N ILE A 717 11.30 12.14 25.34
CA ILE A 717 11.16 12.29 23.89
C ILE A 717 9.75 12.79 23.61
N ARG A 718 9.63 13.93 22.94
CA ARG A 718 8.36 14.61 22.66
C ARG A 718 7.89 14.46 21.21
N SER A 719 8.81 14.25 20.29
CA SER A 719 8.52 14.10 18.87
C SER A 719 9.52 13.18 18.18
N LEU A 720 9.05 12.47 17.16
CA LEU A 720 9.84 11.57 16.32
C LEU A 720 9.58 11.87 14.84
N ALA A 721 10.60 11.73 14.01
CA ALA A 721 10.48 11.79 12.56
C ALA A 721 11.46 10.84 11.88
N LEU A 722 11.00 10.17 10.81
CA LEU A 722 11.81 9.27 10.01
C LEU A 722 12.21 9.96 8.71
N SER A 723 13.46 9.78 8.32
CA SER A 723 13.96 10.19 7.01
C SER A 723 13.24 9.44 5.87
N HIS A 724 13.16 10.06 4.68
CA HIS A 724 12.50 9.49 3.51
C HIS A 724 13.07 8.13 3.08
N ASP A 725 14.37 7.92 3.25
CA ASP A 725 15.08 6.67 2.95
C ASP A 725 15.02 5.64 4.09
N GLN A 726 14.38 5.97 5.21
CA GLN A 726 14.20 5.12 6.38
C GLN A 726 15.52 4.63 7.01
N LYS A 727 16.61 5.40 6.86
CA LYS A 727 17.92 5.06 7.45
C LYS A 727 18.25 5.85 8.71
N PHE A 728 17.60 6.98 8.90
CA PHE A 728 17.81 7.88 10.03
C PHE A 728 16.51 8.19 10.74
N LEU A 729 16.54 8.10 12.07
CA LEU A 729 15.45 8.45 12.97
C LEU A 729 15.83 9.68 13.80
N LEU A 730 14.98 10.69 13.81
CA LEU A 730 15.19 11.95 14.53
C LEU A 730 14.27 12.01 15.74
N ALA A 731 14.85 12.23 16.92
CA ALA A 731 14.12 12.36 18.18
C ALA A 731 14.29 13.77 18.77
N GLY A 732 13.17 14.41 19.10
CA GLY A 732 13.12 15.73 19.73
C GLY A 732 12.94 15.59 21.23
N LEU A 733 13.89 16.10 22.00
CA LEU A 733 13.91 16.01 23.46
C LEU A 733 13.24 17.22 24.13
N ALA A 734 12.78 17.02 25.36
CA ALA A 734 12.24 18.09 26.20
C ALA A 734 13.30 19.14 26.61
N THR A 735 14.59 18.80 26.52
CA THR A 735 15.71 19.72 26.77
C THR A 735 16.00 20.69 25.61
N GLY A 736 15.31 20.54 24.48
CA GLY A 736 15.60 21.34 23.28
C GLY A 736 16.74 20.78 22.43
N SER A 737 17.04 19.49 22.56
CA SER A 737 18.02 18.79 21.71
C SER A 737 17.35 17.88 20.71
N ILE A 738 17.95 17.75 19.52
CA ILE A 738 17.63 16.71 18.53
C ILE A 738 18.72 15.65 18.60
N VAL A 739 18.32 14.39 18.72
CA VAL A 739 19.20 13.23 18.59
C VAL A 739 18.86 12.51 17.29
N MET A 740 19.88 12.18 16.50
CA MET A 740 19.72 11.44 15.26
C MET A 740 20.32 10.04 15.42
N PHE A 741 19.47 9.03 15.24
CA PHE A 741 19.85 7.62 15.28
C PHE A 741 20.00 7.05 13.87
N HIS A 742 20.96 6.13 13.70
CA HIS A 742 21.02 5.29 12.51
C HIS A 742 20.16 4.05 12.72
N ILE A 743 19.35 3.71 11.72
CA ILE A 743 18.47 2.55 11.76
C ILE A 743 18.59 1.77 10.45
N ASP A 744 18.85 0.47 10.56
CA ASP A 744 18.81 -0.44 9.43
C ASP A 744 17.74 -1.49 9.69
N PHE A 745 16.54 -1.27 9.14
CA PHE A 745 15.43 -2.22 9.24
C PHE A 745 15.77 -3.59 8.65
N ASN A 746 16.73 -3.66 7.72
CA ASN A 746 17.16 -4.94 7.17
C ASN A 746 17.73 -5.86 8.26
N ARG A 747 18.29 -5.32 9.36
CA ARG A 747 18.80 -6.12 10.48
C ARG A 747 17.76 -7.08 11.05
N TRP A 748 16.48 -6.70 11.05
CA TRP A 748 15.39 -7.51 11.60
C TRP A 748 14.59 -8.25 10.55
N HIS A 749 14.93 -8.10 9.26
CA HIS A 749 14.38 -8.93 8.21
C HIS A 749 14.88 -10.37 8.39
N HIS A 750 13.99 -11.35 8.24
CA HIS A 750 14.30 -12.77 8.50
C HIS A 750 15.53 -13.26 7.72
N GLU A 751 15.75 -12.74 6.52
CA GLU A 751 16.88 -13.07 5.64
C GLU A 751 18.24 -12.60 6.18
N PHE A 752 18.25 -11.62 7.08
CA PHE A 752 19.45 -11.05 7.66
C PHE A 752 19.56 -11.29 9.17
N GLN A 753 18.66 -12.09 9.77
CA GLN A 753 18.77 -12.46 11.18
C GLN A 753 20.07 -13.22 11.50
N GLN A 754 20.61 -13.97 10.54
CA GLN A 754 21.93 -14.62 10.66
C GLN A 754 23.11 -13.72 10.26
N ARG A 755 22.86 -12.47 9.86
CA ARG A 755 23.88 -11.48 9.44
C ARG A 755 24.54 -10.79 10.64
N TYR A 756 23.95 -10.91 11.84
CA TYR A 756 24.35 -10.20 13.06
C TYR A 756 24.60 -11.14 14.23
#